data_AF-A0A8T3X5Y3-F1
#
_entry.id   AF-A0A8T3X5Y3-F1
#
_cell.length_a   1.000
_cell.length_b   1.000
_cell.length_c   1.000
_cell.angle_alpha   90.00
_cell.angle_beta   90.00
_cell.angle_gamma   90.00
#
_symmetry.space_group_name_H-M   'P 1'
#
loop_
_entity.id
_entity.type
_entity.pdbx_description
1 polymer ?
#
loop_
_entity_poly.entity_id
_entity_poly.type
_entity_poly.pdbx_seq_one_letter_code
_entity_poly.pdbx_strand_id
1 'polypeptide(L)'
;MVIVINTNPAIPALPRLEDKKKINVRYALIPPYAFSHIYWDAQLGEVVYEIEEPLLKEHEKDALEKLEKAMLELININVAVENTLEATTAYIDKTARLLIDELNLRISEEAYVRIFYYLFRDFIGLNELDPLLRDYFIEDIECNGVDTPVYVVHRIYRNLRTNLIYHDIDKLASFVEKLAQRTGRYVSYAQPLLDGSLPDGSIDFEEPVIYKENGIVKINKIGKVVDRYYKKEKSNKPVNVKGIEVAAFGIDFKIKWKKADYVYRHKLTEDIYDLKLEFGRKIKLTGNHSIFVLKNIGIVAERTDKLKEGDYVVLPGKIPENDVIAEINLAKELSSSSKSNILILRNIPIEVYEKHKDELNKYYQENYKNLNQTYYEHKNKRIIPIKLYYILSEEELRKCYIGTTSSHQIPTFLKVDKELMRFLGLYIAEGWLYDYQSYGVCFSLHKDELDLINMIRDAAQKCFNLETYVEPPQENGIKVKVDDLILWLIMKEVFKVSKGAKEKRVPELIFNTSKELQSEFIKAWHAGDYSTTMSKDLANEISYLALFNEDMAAFYKGKPKKTFIGNRAIINNGAYYSNFYTRSVERPYPSMIPLEIFNPLNTTHMRLKNKRIDRLRLIRILDEIRYKRFENPDAAPKKFILEWEKRGFIQNGRLNEMGLKLLEEIKLVKNLMESDFSFAKIKKISRVQPTSNYVYDFSVKGNENFIAGFGGVCCHNSRVNATYTKDVTSRGPTFTLRKFTKIPWTPTQLIGMNTISPEMLAYFWLLIQYKSSILISGGTASGKTTLLNALAFFIPPEARVVSLEDTRELNIPRENWLPAVARTSIGIGKVGEVDLFAILKNSFRQNPDYLIVGEVRGKEASVLFQGMASGHASISTMHADSVDTLIRRLQTPPINLSPTLVNSLDCVAIATHALVGKHETRRLREVVEIVNVNRDGTALINTPLIWDPKGDIFYFKKQSKVFEKISARQGISTEKLEKEFVTRTKLLYEMFKQKVFGFEEVQKVVNDYYKNPVEVLNKFNIIE
;
A
#
# COMPACT_ATOMS: atom_id res chain seq x y z
N MET A 1 8.16 31.31 -22.96
CA MET A 1 9.34 31.29 -22.05
C MET A 1 9.59 29.87 -21.55
N VAL A 2 10.76 29.55 -20.99
CA VAL A 2 10.91 28.31 -20.18
C VAL A 2 10.27 28.58 -18.81
N ILE A 3 9.31 27.74 -18.42
CA ILE A 3 8.70 27.79 -17.11
C ILE A 3 9.63 27.11 -16.10
N VAL A 4 10.18 27.91 -15.19
CA VAL A 4 11.06 27.44 -14.11
C VAL A 4 10.31 27.59 -12.80
N ILE A 5 9.80 26.48 -12.27
CA ILE A 5 9.26 26.40 -10.92
C ILE A 5 10.32 25.75 -10.03
N ASN A 6 10.88 26.51 -9.08
CA ASN A 6 11.66 25.94 -7.99
C ASN A 6 10.77 25.84 -6.74
N THR A 7 10.68 24.66 -6.13
CA THR A 7 9.91 24.42 -4.90
C THR A 7 10.78 24.19 -3.66
N ASN A 8 12.10 24.21 -3.83
CA ASN A 8 13.09 24.18 -2.77
C ASN A 8 14.02 25.40 -2.92
N PRO A 9 13.48 26.64 -2.81
CA PRO A 9 14.27 27.86 -2.91
C PRO A 9 15.34 27.91 -1.81
N ALA A 10 16.43 28.62 -2.07
CA ALA A 10 17.49 28.82 -1.09
C ALA A 10 16.93 29.55 0.14
N ILE A 11 17.03 28.92 1.31
CA ILE A 11 16.50 29.42 2.57
C ILE A 11 17.21 30.74 2.93
N PRO A 12 16.51 31.89 2.99
CA PRO A 12 17.11 33.18 3.28
C PRO A 12 17.48 33.33 4.75
N ALA A 13 18.50 34.15 5.04
CA ALA A 13 18.68 34.70 6.38
C ALA A 13 17.67 35.84 6.60
N LEU A 14 16.74 35.67 7.55
CA LEU A 14 15.69 36.65 7.83
C LEU A 14 16.04 37.53 9.04
N PRO A 15 16.00 38.87 8.94
CA PRO A 15 16.40 39.79 10.00
C PRO A 15 15.39 39.86 11.14
N ARG A 16 15.86 39.97 12.38
CA ARG A 16 15.02 40.26 13.57
C ARG A 16 15.15 41.73 13.93
N LEU A 17 14.07 42.49 13.72
CA LEU A 17 14.03 43.94 13.91
C LEU A 17 13.08 44.29 15.07
N GLU A 18 13.59 44.81 16.18
CA GLU A 18 12.80 44.99 17.42
C GLU A 18 11.57 45.91 17.27
N ASP A 19 11.68 46.88 16.37
CA ASP A 19 10.55 47.67 15.94
C ASP A 19 9.78 46.92 14.86
N LYS A 20 8.66 46.30 15.26
CA LYS A 20 7.75 45.61 14.34
C LYS A 20 7.36 46.48 13.14
N LYS A 21 7.29 47.82 13.28
CA LYS A 21 6.96 48.76 12.18
C LYS A 21 8.01 48.83 11.07
N LYS A 22 9.21 48.28 11.30
CA LYS A 22 10.31 48.21 10.34
C LYS A 22 10.47 46.83 9.72
N ILE A 23 9.63 45.85 10.11
CA ILE A 23 9.59 44.56 9.42
C ILE A 23 9.01 44.80 8.03
N ASN A 24 9.81 44.48 7.02
CA ASN A 24 9.44 44.42 5.62
C ASN A 24 10.45 43.46 4.97
N VAL A 25 10.09 42.18 4.87
CA VAL A 25 10.96 41.13 4.33
C VAL A 25 10.22 40.34 3.27
N ARG A 26 10.85 40.14 2.12
CA ARG A 26 10.27 39.45 0.98
C ARG A 26 11.18 38.32 0.54
N TYR A 27 10.68 37.09 0.51
CA TYR A 27 11.45 35.92 0.10
C TYR A 27 10.63 34.94 -0.71
N ALA A 28 11.29 34.16 -1.55
CA ALA A 28 10.61 33.29 -2.49
C ALA A 28 10.14 31.99 -1.83
N LEU A 29 8.89 31.60 -2.13
CA LEU A 29 8.30 30.32 -1.76
C LEU A 29 8.31 29.38 -2.97
N ILE A 30 7.93 29.93 -4.13
CA ILE A 30 7.88 29.24 -5.43
C ILE A 30 8.37 30.23 -6.49
N PRO A 31 9.67 30.61 -6.53
CA PRO A 31 10.16 31.61 -7.47
C PRO A 31 10.04 31.11 -8.93
N PRO A 32 9.78 32.01 -9.90
CA PRO A 32 9.55 33.46 -9.77
C PRO A 32 8.09 33.87 -9.45
N TYR A 33 7.23 32.95 -9.00
CA TYR A 33 5.78 33.15 -8.93
C TYR A 33 5.24 33.55 -7.56
N ALA A 34 5.55 32.78 -6.52
CA ALA A 34 5.04 32.99 -5.17
C ALA A 34 6.13 33.45 -4.22
N PHE A 35 5.82 34.50 -3.45
CA PHE A 35 6.69 35.06 -2.42
C PHE A 35 5.93 35.20 -1.10
N SER A 36 6.65 35.04 0.00
CA SER A 36 6.22 35.50 1.31
C SER A 36 6.67 36.95 1.44
N HIS A 37 5.72 37.85 1.71
CA HIS A 37 6.00 39.23 2.07
C HIS A 37 5.47 39.48 3.49
N ILE A 38 6.40 39.56 4.44
CA ILE A 38 6.07 39.76 5.86
C ILE A 38 6.40 41.20 6.20
N TYR A 39 5.38 41.98 6.52
CA TYR A 39 5.52 43.42 6.78
C TYR A 39 4.53 43.93 7.84
N TRP A 40 4.76 45.16 8.31
CA TRP A 40 3.83 45.87 9.19
C TRP A 40 2.69 46.51 8.40
N ASP A 41 1.46 46.07 8.64
CA ASP A 41 0.27 46.75 8.15
C ASP A 41 -0.10 47.90 9.11
N ALA A 42 -0.11 49.13 8.59
CA ALA A 42 -0.43 50.33 9.36
C ALA A 42 -1.93 50.57 9.60
N GLN A 43 -2.81 49.90 8.84
CA GLN A 43 -4.27 49.95 9.01
C GLN A 43 -4.74 48.86 9.98
N LEU A 44 -4.23 47.63 9.86
CA LEU A 44 -4.52 46.54 10.79
C LEU A 44 -3.76 46.66 12.12
N GLY A 45 -2.61 47.34 12.14
CA GLY A 45 -1.79 47.54 13.34
C GLY A 45 -1.04 46.29 13.80
N GLU A 46 -0.82 45.34 12.89
CA GLU A 46 -0.15 44.06 13.15
C GLU A 46 0.93 43.76 12.08
N VAL A 47 1.72 42.70 12.32
CA VAL A 47 2.62 42.16 11.29
C VAL A 47 1.85 41.07 10.57
N VAL A 48 1.75 41.18 9.25
CA VAL A 48 1.01 40.24 8.40
C VAL A 48 1.96 39.35 7.60
N TYR A 49 1.47 38.18 7.19
CA TYR A 49 2.10 37.34 6.18
C TYR A 49 1.28 37.46 4.89
N GLU A 50 1.76 38.21 3.91
CA GLU A 50 1.14 38.24 2.60
C GLU A 50 1.75 37.15 1.71
N ILE A 51 0.91 36.23 1.24
CA ILE A 51 1.25 35.38 0.09
C ILE A 51 1.12 36.29 -1.14
N GLU A 52 2.24 36.78 -1.65
CA GLU A 52 2.27 37.42 -2.96
C GLU A 52 2.18 36.35 -4.05
N GLU A 53 1.05 36.30 -4.75
CA GLU A 53 0.82 35.47 -5.93
C GLU A 53 0.66 36.33 -7.20
N PRO A 54 0.84 35.77 -8.42
CA PRO A 54 0.75 36.55 -9.65
C PRO A 54 -0.69 37.02 -9.92
N LEU A 55 -0.93 38.34 -9.90
CA LEU A 55 -2.28 38.89 -10.12
C LEU A 55 -2.83 38.57 -11.52
N LEU A 56 -4.04 38.01 -11.57
CA LEU A 56 -4.79 37.71 -12.79
C LEU A 56 -5.86 38.77 -13.06
N LYS A 57 -5.95 39.24 -14.31
CA LYS A 57 -7.06 40.09 -14.80
C LYS A 57 -8.34 39.26 -14.95
N GLU A 58 -9.51 39.87 -15.00
CA GLU A 58 -10.79 39.12 -15.08
C GLU A 58 -10.87 38.12 -16.25
N HIS A 59 -10.38 38.46 -17.45
CA HIS A 59 -10.32 37.50 -18.56
C HIS A 59 -9.23 36.42 -18.38
N GLU A 60 -8.21 36.68 -17.56
CA GLU A 60 -7.18 35.70 -17.18
C GLU A 60 -7.72 34.76 -16.09
N LYS A 61 -8.62 35.24 -15.21
CA LYS A 61 -9.38 34.43 -14.24
C LYS A 61 -10.42 33.55 -14.92
N ASP A 62 -11.26 34.10 -15.81
CA ASP A 62 -12.24 33.34 -16.60
C ASP A 62 -11.55 32.27 -17.48
N ALA A 63 -10.37 32.58 -18.02
CA ALA A 63 -9.54 31.60 -18.69
C ALA A 63 -8.94 30.55 -17.73
N LEU A 64 -8.45 30.95 -16.54
CA LEU A 64 -7.99 30.02 -15.50
C LEU A 64 -9.12 29.08 -15.08
N GLU A 65 -10.32 29.58 -14.78
CA GLU A 65 -11.45 28.78 -14.31
C GLU A 65 -11.89 27.75 -15.37
N LYS A 66 -11.86 28.13 -16.65
CA LYS A 66 -12.10 27.22 -17.79
C LYS A 66 -10.98 26.18 -17.93
N LEU A 67 -9.72 26.56 -17.73
CA LEU A 67 -8.58 25.65 -17.77
C LEU A 67 -8.54 24.70 -16.56
N GLU A 68 -8.84 25.18 -15.36
CA GLU A 68 -8.98 24.37 -14.15
C GLU A 68 -10.12 23.38 -14.30
N LYS A 69 -11.28 23.80 -14.80
CA LYS A 69 -12.40 22.89 -15.08
C LYS A 69 -12.02 21.83 -16.11
N ALA A 70 -11.42 22.23 -17.23
CA ALA A 70 -10.96 21.29 -18.26
C ALA A 70 -9.81 20.38 -17.78
N MET A 71 -8.93 20.86 -16.88
CA MET A 71 -7.86 20.05 -16.30
C MET A 71 -8.30 19.18 -15.13
N LEU A 72 -9.33 19.54 -14.37
CA LEU A 72 -10.05 18.62 -13.47
C LEU A 72 -10.70 17.48 -14.25
N GLU A 73 -11.06 17.72 -15.51
CA GLU A 73 -11.54 16.70 -16.44
C GLU A 73 -10.41 15.90 -17.13
N LEU A 74 -9.14 16.34 -17.12
CA LEU A 74 -8.05 15.71 -17.89
C LEU A 74 -6.87 15.16 -17.08
N ILE A 75 -6.52 15.78 -15.95
CA ILE A 75 -5.38 15.38 -15.11
C ILE A 75 -5.73 14.12 -14.33
N ASN A 76 -4.92 13.09 -14.56
CA ASN A 76 -4.91 11.90 -13.72
C ASN A 76 -4.04 12.17 -12.49
N ILE A 77 -4.65 12.16 -11.30
CA ILE A 77 -4.01 12.45 -10.00
C ILE A 77 -2.72 11.64 -9.81
N ASN A 78 -2.76 10.40 -10.29
CA ASN A 78 -1.70 9.41 -10.36
C ASN A 78 -0.29 9.94 -10.70
N VAL A 79 -0.16 10.89 -11.63
CA VAL A 79 1.14 11.47 -12.06
C VAL A 79 1.93 12.08 -10.89
N ALA A 80 1.26 12.49 -9.81
CA ALA A 80 1.89 13.07 -8.63
C ALA A 80 2.50 12.05 -7.64
N VAL A 81 2.36 10.74 -7.85
CA VAL A 81 2.72 9.71 -6.84
C VAL A 81 4.02 8.95 -7.17
N GLU A 82 4.32 8.68 -8.45
CA GLU A 82 5.48 7.88 -8.86
C GLU A 82 6.62 8.68 -9.52
N ASN A 83 6.40 9.95 -9.88
CA ASN A 83 7.32 10.76 -10.69
C ASN A 83 8.09 11.84 -9.90
N THR A 84 9.20 12.29 -10.49
CA THR A 84 9.90 13.53 -10.11
C THR A 84 9.02 14.76 -10.35
N LEU A 85 9.16 15.77 -9.49
CA LEU A 85 8.32 16.98 -9.52
C LEU A 85 8.42 17.72 -10.87
N GLU A 86 9.62 17.73 -11.44
CA GLU A 86 9.97 18.35 -12.71
C GLU A 86 9.19 17.72 -13.87
N ALA A 87 9.03 16.38 -13.85
CA ALA A 87 8.25 15.65 -14.84
C ALA A 87 6.74 15.97 -14.74
N THR A 88 6.21 16.02 -13.52
CA THR A 88 4.79 16.35 -13.28
C THR A 88 4.49 17.82 -13.63
N THR A 89 5.40 18.74 -13.31
CA THR A 89 5.29 20.17 -13.68
C THR A 89 5.26 20.36 -15.20
N ALA A 90 6.18 19.72 -15.93
CA ALA A 90 6.21 19.76 -17.39
C ALA A 90 4.99 19.09 -18.05
N TYR A 91 4.37 18.11 -17.39
CA TYR A 91 3.11 17.51 -17.86
C TYR A 91 1.93 18.48 -17.77
N ILE A 92 1.82 19.25 -16.68
CA ILE A 92 0.74 20.25 -16.55
C ILE A 92 0.96 21.42 -17.51
N ASP A 93 2.20 21.92 -17.70
CA ASP A 93 2.48 23.01 -18.64
C ASP A 93 2.05 22.63 -20.06
N LYS A 94 2.41 21.41 -20.48
CA LYS A 94 1.99 20.88 -21.78
C LYS A 94 0.48 20.71 -21.89
N THR A 95 -0.19 20.20 -20.85
CA THR A 95 -1.65 19.99 -20.86
C THR A 95 -2.41 21.31 -20.90
N ALA A 96 -2.01 22.28 -20.10
CA ALA A 96 -2.64 23.61 -20.06
C ALA A 96 -2.49 24.36 -21.39
N ARG A 97 -1.30 24.33 -22.01
CA ARG A 97 -1.07 24.91 -23.34
C ARG A 97 -1.95 24.29 -24.42
N LEU A 98 -2.07 22.97 -24.45
CA LEU A 98 -2.95 22.27 -25.40
C LEU A 98 -4.42 22.68 -25.23
N LEU A 99 -4.88 22.87 -24.00
CA LEU A 99 -6.25 23.31 -23.72
C LEU A 99 -6.51 24.77 -24.06
N ILE A 100 -5.49 25.63 -24.02
CA ILE A 100 -5.62 27.02 -24.48
C ILE A 100 -5.92 27.05 -25.97
N ASP A 101 -5.20 26.26 -26.76
CA ASP A 101 -5.45 26.11 -28.20
C ASP A 101 -6.82 25.43 -28.47
N GLU A 102 -7.13 24.31 -27.80
CA GLU A 102 -8.35 23.54 -28.03
C GLU A 102 -9.63 24.28 -27.61
N LEU A 103 -9.59 25.05 -26.51
CA LEU A 103 -10.68 25.92 -26.06
C LEU A 103 -10.70 27.29 -26.76
N ASN A 104 -9.78 27.55 -27.71
CA ASN A 104 -9.60 28.84 -28.39
C ASN A 104 -9.42 30.05 -27.43
N LEU A 105 -8.80 29.83 -26.27
CA LEU A 105 -8.55 30.88 -25.28
C LEU A 105 -7.42 31.79 -25.76
N ARG A 106 -7.72 33.09 -25.95
CA ARG A 106 -6.74 34.08 -26.42
C ARG A 106 -5.88 34.61 -25.27
N ILE A 107 -4.91 33.80 -24.84
CA ILE A 107 -3.99 34.11 -23.74
C ILE A 107 -2.60 34.47 -24.30
N SER A 108 -1.99 35.54 -23.81
CA SER A 108 -0.58 35.86 -24.13
C SER A 108 0.39 35.02 -23.30
N GLU A 109 1.63 34.81 -23.77
CA GLU A 109 2.66 34.07 -23.00
C GLU A 109 2.83 34.59 -21.56
N GLU A 110 2.78 35.91 -21.34
CA GLU A 110 2.90 36.51 -20.00
C GLU A 110 1.69 36.20 -19.10
N ALA A 111 0.47 36.26 -19.67
CA ALA A 111 -0.74 35.90 -18.95
C ALA A 111 -0.78 34.39 -18.66
N TYR A 112 -0.36 33.57 -19.62
CA TYR A 112 -0.24 32.13 -19.44
C TYR A 112 0.77 31.77 -18.35
N VAL A 113 1.95 32.42 -18.32
CA VAL A 113 2.95 32.22 -17.27
C VAL A 113 2.39 32.53 -15.87
N ARG A 114 1.47 33.50 -15.72
CA ARG A 114 0.75 33.72 -14.45
C ARG A 114 -0.31 32.65 -14.17
N ILE A 115 -1.14 32.32 -15.15
CA ILE A 115 -2.18 31.28 -15.04
C ILE A 115 -1.57 29.92 -14.66
N PHE A 116 -0.46 29.54 -15.28
CA PHE A 116 0.22 28.28 -15.02
C PHE A 116 0.65 28.09 -13.57
N TYR A 117 0.99 29.17 -12.86
CA TYR A 117 1.31 29.07 -11.43
C TYR A 117 0.14 28.51 -10.62
N TYR A 118 -1.08 29.01 -10.83
CA TYR A 118 -2.28 28.49 -10.14
C TYR A 118 -2.57 27.04 -10.52
N LEU A 119 -2.38 26.70 -11.81
CA LEU A 119 -2.50 25.33 -12.30
C LEU A 119 -1.45 24.38 -11.69
N PHE A 120 -0.24 24.85 -11.40
CA PHE A 120 0.74 24.09 -10.62
C PHE A 120 0.27 23.94 -9.15
N ARG A 121 -0.12 25.05 -8.53
CA ARG A 121 -0.49 25.19 -7.11
C ARG A 121 -1.65 24.27 -6.71
N ASP A 122 -2.68 24.17 -7.57
CA ASP A 122 -3.94 23.53 -7.19
C ASP A 122 -4.01 22.05 -7.57
N PHE A 123 -3.30 21.64 -8.63
CA PHE A 123 -3.23 20.24 -9.08
C PHE A 123 -2.06 19.46 -8.48
N ILE A 124 -0.83 20.00 -8.47
CA ILE A 124 0.34 19.34 -7.87
C ILE A 124 0.39 19.61 -6.38
N GLY A 125 0.19 20.88 -6.02
CA GLY A 125 0.26 21.35 -4.64
C GLY A 125 -0.93 20.95 -3.76
N LEU A 126 -1.16 21.76 -2.73
CA LEU A 126 -2.27 21.68 -1.79
C LEU A 126 -3.12 22.96 -1.81
N ASN A 127 -3.55 23.33 -3.01
CA ASN A 127 -4.32 24.54 -3.29
C ASN A 127 -3.66 25.81 -2.72
N GLU A 128 -4.44 26.74 -2.18
CA GLU A 128 -3.96 28.01 -1.63
C GLU A 128 -3.00 27.85 -0.45
N LEU A 129 -2.95 26.68 0.20
CA LEU A 129 -1.93 26.38 1.21
C LEU A 129 -0.57 25.99 0.63
N ASP A 130 -0.44 25.66 -0.66
CA ASP A 130 0.81 25.14 -1.22
C ASP A 130 2.03 26.06 -0.98
N PRO A 131 1.93 27.41 -1.09
CA PRO A 131 3.03 28.31 -0.73
C PRO A 131 3.39 28.22 0.75
N LEU A 132 2.37 28.18 1.63
CA LEU A 132 2.55 28.05 3.08
C LEU A 132 3.13 26.68 3.49
N LEU A 133 2.80 25.63 2.74
CA LEU A 133 3.30 24.28 2.91
C LEU A 133 4.72 24.09 2.36
N ARG A 134 5.13 24.92 1.39
CA ARG A 134 6.54 24.99 0.95
C ARG A 134 7.41 25.90 1.80
N ASP A 135 6.86 26.88 2.52
CA ASP A 135 7.68 27.72 3.41
C ASP A 135 8.37 26.90 4.52
N TYR A 136 9.70 26.82 4.46
CA TYR A 136 10.55 26.20 5.46
C TYR A 136 10.38 26.80 6.86
N PHE A 137 10.09 28.10 6.95
CA PHE A 137 9.87 28.81 8.19
C PHE A 137 8.47 28.63 8.79
N ILE A 138 7.51 28.04 8.09
CA ILE A 138 6.20 27.70 8.69
C ILE A 138 6.27 26.36 9.41
N GLU A 139 5.61 26.29 10.57
CA GLU A 139 5.60 25.15 11.48
C GLU A 139 4.22 24.49 11.59
N ASP A 140 3.26 25.22 12.12
CA ASP A 140 1.85 24.84 12.15
C ASP A 140 1.07 25.83 11.27
N ILE A 141 0.08 25.31 10.53
CA ILE A 141 -0.90 26.10 9.75
C ILE A 141 -2.28 25.82 10.35
N GLU A 142 -3.02 26.87 10.66
CA GLU A 142 -4.31 26.81 11.37
C GLU A 142 -5.41 27.50 10.56
N CYS A 143 -6.50 26.77 10.28
CA CYS A 143 -7.71 27.35 9.69
C CYS A 143 -8.88 27.21 10.65
N ASN A 144 -9.43 28.35 11.06
CA ASN A 144 -10.42 28.50 12.12
C ASN A 144 -11.86 28.65 11.58
N GLY A 145 -12.15 28.05 10.42
CA GLY A 145 -13.42 28.14 9.70
C GLY A 145 -13.46 29.25 8.65
N VAL A 146 -14.63 29.47 8.05
CA VAL A 146 -14.79 30.46 6.96
C VAL A 146 -14.77 31.91 7.44
N ASP A 147 -14.56 32.82 6.49
CA ASP A 147 -14.43 34.28 6.67
C ASP A 147 -13.39 34.69 7.73
N THR A 148 -12.52 33.75 8.08
CA THR A 148 -11.46 33.87 9.07
C THR A 148 -10.13 33.62 8.36
N PRO A 149 -9.11 34.48 8.57
CA PRO A 149 -7.79 34.23 8.01
C PRO A 149 -7.25 32.86 8.39
N VAL A 150 -6.52 32.23 7.48
CA VAL A 150 -5.56 31.20 7.84
C VAL A 150 -4.45 31.86 8.65
N TYR A 151 -4.11 31.27 9.80
CA TYR A 151 -3.00 31.71 10.64
C TYR A 151 -1.82 30.74 10.46
N VAL A 152 -0.61 31.28 10.55
CA VAL A 152 0.62 30.49 10.44
C VAL A 152 1.53 30.76 11.62
N VAL A 153 2.08 29.68 12.19
CA VAL A 153 3.13 29.76 13.21
C VAL A 153 4.47 29.81 12.49
N HIS A 154 4.92 31.01 12.15
CA HIS A 154 6.19 31.23 11.49
C HIS A 154 7.36 31.19 12.49
N ARG A 155 8.37 30.33 12.31
CA ARG A 155 9.44 30.02 13.28
C ARG A 155 10.26 31.22 13.78
N ILE A 156 10.23 32.36 13.07
CA ILE A 156 10.86 33.63 13.48
C ILE A 156 9.85 34.68 13.96
N TYR A 157 8.95 35.17 13.09
CA TYR A 157 7.97 36.22 13.42
C TYR A 157 6.68 35.75 14.13
N ARG A 158 6.47 34.43 14.21
CA ARG A 158 5.42 33.70 14.95
C ARG A 158 4.02 33.81 14.38
N ASN A 159 3.03 34.00 15.24
CA ASN A 159 1.62 34.01 14.91
C ASN A 159 1.35 35.16 13.95
N LEU A 160 1.34 34.85 12.65
CA LEU A 160 1.03 35.80 11.59
C LEU A 160 -0.32 35.44 10.99
N ARG A 161 -1.17 36.46 10.90
CA ARG A 161 -2.35 36.45 10.04
C ARG A 161 -1.89 36.41 8.58
N THR A 162 -2.47 35.52 7.78
CA THR A 162 -2.25 35.54 6.33
C THR A 162 -3.30 36.36 5.59
N ASN A 163 -3.02 36.72 4.33
CA ASN A 163 -4.01 37.22 3.37
C ASN A 163 -4.98 36.13 2.85
N LEU A 164 -4.72 34.85 3.14
CA LEU A 164 -5.59 33.75 2.72
C LEU A 164 -6.81 33.61 3.64
N ILE A 165 -8.00 33.74 3.04
CA ILE A 165 -9.29 33.54 3.70
C ILE A 165 -10.13 32.57 2.85
N TYR A 166 -10.70 31.53 3.47
CA TYR A 166 -11.72 30.71 2.84
C TYR A 166 -13.09 31.36 3.05
N HIS A 167 -13.63 32.00 2.01
CA HIS A 167 -14.98 32.58 2.01
C HIS A 167 -16.08 31.56 1.67
N ASP A 168 -15.71 30.46 1.01
CA ASP A 168 -16.61 29.37 0.64
C ASP A 168 -16.41 28.19 1.59
N ILE A 169 -17.50 27.76 2.23
CA ILE A 169 -17.49 26.66 3.19
C ILE A 169 -17.43 25.29 2.52
N ASP A 170 -17.99 25.14 1.34
CA ASP A 170 -17.93 23.88 0.58
C ASP A 170 -16.54 23.75 -0.06
N LYS A 171 -15.89 24.86 -0.41
CA LYS A 171 -14.46 24.87 -0.77
C LYS A 171 -13.57 24.48 0.42
N LEU A 172 -13.83 25.00 1.62
CA LEU A 172 -13.10 24.64 2.84
C LEU A 172 -13.36 23.18 3.28
N ALA A 173 -14.61 22.70 3.17
CA ALA A 173 -14.99 21.32 3.43
C ALA A 173 -14.31 20.37 2.43
N SER A 174 -14.35 20.68 1.14
CA SER A 174 -13.65 19.96 0.08
C SER A 174 -12.12 19.98 0.27
N PHE A 175 -11.55 21.06 0.82
CA PHE A 175 -10.14 21.09 1.18
C PHE A 175 -9.83 20.19 2.39
N VAL A 176 -10.66 20.21 3.43
CA VAL A 176 -10.58 19.27 4.56
C VAL A 176 -10.76 17.82 4.11
N GLU A 177 -11.61 17.56 3.11
CA GLU A 177 -11.76 16.25 2.46
C GLU A 177 -10.52 15.88 1.62
N LYS A 178 -9.93 16.81 0.86
CA LYS A 178 -8.69 16.59 0.09
C LYS A 178 -7.51 16.28 1.03
N LEU A 179 -7.45 16.94 2.19
CA LEU A 179 -6.56 16.53 3.28
C LEU A 179 -6.91 15.11 3.75
N ALA A 180 -8.17 14.85 4.12
CA ALA A 180 -8.73 13.56 4.55
C ALA A 180 -8.63 12.40 3.53
N GLN A 181 -8.26 12.70 2.28
CA GLN A 181 -7.93 11.72 1.25
C GLN A 181 -6.41 11.51 1.11
N ARG A 182 -5.57 12.56 1.23
CA ARG A 182 -4.12 12.49 0.92
C ARG A 182 -3.26 11.68 1.87
N THR A 183 -3.77 11.31 3.03
CA THR A 183 -3.27 10.09 3.72
C THR A 183 -4.34 8.97 3.80
N GLY A 184 -5.67 9.26 3.72
CA GLY A 184 -6.90 8.43 3.57
C GLY A 184 -7.84 8.01 4.79
N ARG A 185 -8.36 8.87 5.66
CA ARG A 185 -9.29 8.51 6.80
C ARG A 185 -10.44 9.53 6.71
N TYR A 186 -11.68 9.24 7.13
CA TYR A 186 -12.85 10.12 6.84
C TYR A 186 -13.29 11.06 7.97
N VAL A 187 -13.85 12.20 7.59
CA VAL A 187 -14.55 13.14 8.47
C VAL A 187 -16.00 13.26 8.03
N SER A 188 -16.94 13.42 8.97
CA SER A 188 -18.37 13.59 8.63
C SER A 188 -19.15 14.31 9.72
N TYR A 189 -20.41 14.70 9.44
CA TYR A 189 -21.32 15.28 10.44
C TYR A 189 -21.63 14.32 11.62
N ALA A 190 -21.53 13.00 11.43
CA ALA A 190 -21.76 12.02 12.50
C ALA A 190 -20.49 11.67 13.28
N GLN A 191 -19.31 11.92 12.70
CA GLN A 191 -18.00 11.77 13.33
C GLN A 191 -17.10 12.93 12.88
N PRO A 192 -17.24 14.11 13.52
CA PRO A 192 -16.52 15.30 13.10
C PRO A 192 -15.06 15.29 13.54
N LEU A 193 -14.68 14.57 14.60
CA LEU A 193 -13.28 14.39 15.00
C LEU A 193 -12.68 13.17 14.30
N LEU A 194 -11.75 13.37 13.36
CA LEU A 194 -11.16 12.29 12.58
C LEU A 194 -9.80 11.84 13.12
N ASP A 195 -9.67 10.54 13.45
CA ASP A 195 -8.38 9.85 13.65
C ASP A 195 -8.43 8.30 13.36
N GLY A 196 -9.24 7.80 12.40
CA GLY A 196 -9.42 6.33 12.16
C GLY A 196 -9.76 5.90 10.71
N SER A 197 -9.12 4.84 10.19
CA SER A 197 -8.84 4.59 8.73
C SER A 197 -9.99 4.10 7.85
N LEU A 198 -9.95 4.46 6.55
CA LEU A 198 -11.12 4.37 5.67
C LEU A 198 -11.35 3.02 4.97
N PRO A 199 -12.62 2.60 4.92
CA PRO A 199 -13.18 1.68 3.94
C PRO A 199 -14.42 2.30 3.24
N ASP A 200 -14.22 3.14 2.22
CA ASP A 200 -15.31 3.78 1.44
C ASP A 200 -15.45 3.24 0.00
N GLY A 201 -14.56 2.32 -0.42
CA GLY A 201 -14.71 1.59 -1.67
C GLY A 201 -15.37 0.23 -1.43
N SER A 202 -16.27 -0.21 -2.31
CA SER A 202 -16.78 -1.59 -2.29
C SER A 202 -17.30 -2.06 -3.66
N ILE A 203 -17.49 -3.36 -3.82
CA ILE A 203 -17.97 -4.00 -5.06
C ILE A 203 -19.35 -4.65 -4.91
N ASP A 204 -20.10 -4.80 -6.01
CA ASP A 204 -21.48 -5.32 -6.01
C ASP A 204 -21.56 -6.80 -5.61
N PHE A 205 -22.68 -7.19 -4.99
CA PHE A 205 -22.92 -8.55 -4.46
C PHE A 205 -22.59 -9.68 -5.45
N GLU A 206 -22.92 -9.47 -6.73
CA GLU A 206 -22.83 -10.45 -7.80
C GLU A 206 -21.44 -10.67 -8.40
N GLU A 207 -20.47 -9.81 -8.07
CA GLU A 207 -19.16 -9.88 -8.70
C GLU A 207 -18.34 -11.06 -8.16
N PRO A 208 -17.72 -11.86 -9.05
CA PRO A 208 -16.94 -13.02 -8.62
C PRO A 208 -15.62 -12.56 -8.02
N VAL A 209 -15.23 -13.19 -6.91
CA VAL A 209 -13.90 -13.06 -6.30
C VAL A 209 -13.20 -14.42 -6.32
N ILE A 210 -11.89 -14.40 -6.56
CA ILE A 210 -11.03 -15.58 -6.43
C ILE A 210 -10.36 -15.57 -5.05
N TYR A 211 -10.49 -16.67 -4.31
CA TYR A 211 -9.97 -16.81 -2.96
C TYR A 211 -9.57 -18.25 -2.67
N LYS A 212 -8.59 -18.43 -1.79
CA LYS A 212 -8.17 -19.71 -1.23
C LYS A 212 -8.78 -19.87 0.16
N GLU A 213 -9.37 -21.03 0.43
CA GLU A 213 -10.03 -21.36 1.69
C GLU A 213 -9.55 -22.73 2.16
N ASN A 214 -8.84 -22.76 3.30
CA ASN A 214 -8.27 -23.98 3.89
C ASN A 214 -7.44 -24.83 2.91
N GLY A 215 -6.65 -24.17 2.04
CA GLY A 215 -5.83 -24.84 1.02
C GLY A 215 -6.45 -24.86 -0.38
N ILE A 216 -7.78 -24.74 -0.51
CA ILE A 216 -8.51 -24.95 -1.76
C ILE A 216 -8.86 -23.61 -2.41
N VAL A 217 -8.47 -23.41 -3.68
CA VAL A 217 -8.89 -22.28 -4.51
C VAL A 217 -10.34 -22.43 -4.91
N LYS A 218 -11.10 -21.33 -4.78
CA LYS A 218 -12.52 -21.22 -5.10
C LYS A 218 -12.81 -19.90 -5.80
N ILE A 219 -13.85 -19.91 -6.63
CA ILE A 219 -14.43 -18.71 -7.23
C ILE A 219 -15.90 -18.67 -6.85
N ASN A 220 -16.35 -17.54 -6.29
CA ASN A 220 -17.75 -17.35 -5.91
C ASN A 220 -18.09 -15.85 -5.88
N LYS A 221 -19.37 -15.51 -5.83
CA LYS A 221 -19.85 -14.13 -5.71
C LYS A 221 -19.42 -13.56 -4.35
N ILE A 222 -18.75 -12.41 -4.33
CA ILE A 222 -18.20 -11.83 -3.10
C ILE A 222 -19.24 -11.68 -1.98
N GLY A 223 -20.47 -11.27 -2.32
CA GLY A 223 -21.55 -11.17 -1.34
C GLY A 223 -21.81 -12.50 -0.61
N LYS A 224 -21.79 -13.63 -1.33
CA LYS A 224 -21.90 -14.98 -0.72
C LYS A 224 -20.67 -15.36 0.12
N VAL A 225 -19.48 -14.91 -0.28
CA VAL A 225 -18.23 -15.17 0.45
C VAL A 225 -18.18 -14.40 1.77
N VAL A 226 -18.77 -13.20 1.82
CA VAL A 226 -18.74 -12.30 2.97
C VAL A 226 -19.97 -12.43 3.87
N ASP A 227 -21.20 -12.54 3.34
CA ASP A 227 -22.45 -12.57 4.14
C ASP A 227 -22.47 -13.67 5.20
N ARG A 228 -21.82 -14.81 4.93
CA ARG A 228 -21.68 -15.93 5.87
C ARG A 228 -20.92 -15.59 7.18
N TYR A 229 -20.25 -14.43 7.23
CA TYR A 229 -19.64 -13.88 8.45
C TYR A 229 -20.51 -12.84 9.17
N TYR A 230 -21.64 -12.43 8.58
CA TYR A 230 -22.55 -11.41 9.12
C TYR A 230 -23.91 -12.01 9.53
N LYS A 231 -24.47 -11.54 10.66
CA LYS A 231 -25.89 -11.76 10.95
C LYS A 231 -26.73 -10.84 10.05
N LYS A 232 -27.91 -11.30 9.59
CA LYS A 232 -28.73 -10.65 8.53
C LYS A 232 -28.80 -9.11 8.59
N GLU A 233 -28.95 -8.54 9.78
CA GLU A 233 -29.16 -7.10 10.01
C GLU A 233 -27.88 -6.27 10.32
N LYS A 234 -26.70 -6.88 10.49
CA LYS A 234 -25.48 -6.14 10.86
C LYS A 234 -24.68 -5.73 9.63
N SER A 235 -24.36 -4.45 9.48
CA SER A 235 -23.45 -3.92 8.44
C SER A 235 -22.51 -2.85 9.01
N ASN A 236 -21.65 -2.29 8.17
CA ASN A 236 -20.79 -1.14 8.44
C ASN A 236 -19.81 -1.34 9.62
N LYS A 237 -19.41 -2.60 9.89
CA LYS A 237 -18.37 -2.96 10.87
C LYS A 237 -17.57 -4.16 10.34
N PRO A 238 -16.23 -4.09 10.25
CA PRO A 238 -15.40 -5.20 9.78
C PRO A 238 -15.61 -6.45 10.65
N VAL A 239 -15.59 -7.62 10.00
CA VAL A 239 -15.57 -8.92 10.69
C VAL A 239 -14.25 -9.62 10.37
N ASN A 240 -13.51 -10.03 11.40
CA ASN A 240 -12.28 -10.80 11.24
C ASN A 240 -12.60 -12.20 10.67
N VAL A 241 -11.82 -12.63 9.68
CA VAL A 241 -11.93 -13.97 9.10
C VAL A 241 -10.67 -14.80 9.37
N LYS A 242 -10.81 -16.12 9.31
CA LYS A 242 -9.72 -17.09 9.47
C LYS A 242 -9.79 -18.10 8.33
N GLY A 243 -8.63 -18.46 7.78
CA GLY A 243 -8.53 -19.45 6.70
C GLY A 243 -8.89 -18.95 5.30
N ILE A 244 -9.22 -17.66 5.12
CA ILE A 244 -9.37 -17.01 3.79
C ILE A 244 -8.07 -16.30 3.41
N GLU A 245 -7.61 -16.59 2.20
CA GLU A 245 -6.55 -15.86 1.51
C GLU A 245 -7.07 -15.40 0.15
N VAL A 246 -6.70 -14.20 -0.29
CA VAL A 246 -7.05 -13.63 -1.60
C VAL A 246 -5.79 -13.40 -2.43
N ALA A 247 -5.94 -13.36 -3.76
CA ALA A 247 -4.83 -13.03 -4.64
C ALA A 247 -4.62 -11.50 -4.66
N ALA A 248 -3.43 -11.05 -4.26
CA ALA A 248 -3.08 -9.64 -4.10
C ALA A 248 -1.59 -9.41 -4.42
N PHE A 249 -1.22 -8.19 -4.86
CA PHE A 249 0.15 -7.86 -5.28
C PHE A 249 0.88 -6.90 -4.34
N GLY A 250 2.22 -6.91 -4.35
CA GLY A 250 3.06 -5.97 -3.60
C GLY A 250 3.74 -4.92 -4.48
N ILE A 251 4.64 -4.14 -3.87
CA ILE A 251 5.52 -3.16 -4.54
C ILE A 251 6.46 -3.87 -5.55
N ASP A 252 6.65 -5.19 -5.41
CA ASP A 252 7.33 -6.06 -6.37
C ASP A 252 6.50 -6.39 -7.62
N PHE A 253 5.26 -5.87 -7.72
CA PHE A 253 4.29 -6.16 -8.78
C PHE A 253 4.06 -7.67 -9.01
N LYS A 254 4.28 -8.49 -7.97
CA LYS A 254 4.03 -9.94 -7.97
C LYS A 254 2.74 -10.27 -7.23
N ILE A 255 1.86 -11.02 -7.90
CA ILE A 255 0.59 -11.46 -7.32
C ILE A 255 0.89 -12.69 -6.46
N LYS A 256 0.41 -12.70 -5.22
CA LYS A 256 0.66 -13.73 -4.20
C LYS A 256 -0.64 -14.00 -3.42
N TRP A 257 -0.78 -15.19 -2.85
CA TRP A 257 -1.83 -15.44 -1.87
C TRP A 257 -1.52 -14.64 -0.60
N LYS A 258 -2.51 -13.89 -0.11
CA LYS A 258 -2.41 -13.02 1.07
C LYS A 258 -3.64 -13.20 1.95
N LYS A 259 -3.43 -13.30 3.25
CA LYS A 259 -4.52 -13.45 4.23
C LYS A 259 -5.42 -12.21 4.19
N ALA A 260 -6.73 -12.44 4.15
CA ALA A 260 -7.70 -11.40 4.43
C ALA A 260 -7.83 -11.26 5.95
N ASP A 261 -7.46 -10.11 6.51
CA ASP A 261 -7.59 -9.85 7.95
C ASP A 261 -9.05 -9.59 8.33
N TYR A 262 -9.80 -8.92 7.45
CA TYR A 262 -11.20 -8.55 7.65
C TYR A 262 -12.00 -8.63 6.35
N VAL A 263 -13.29 -8.90 6.48
CA VAL A 263 -14.28 -8.73 5.41
C VAL A 263 -15.27 -7.62 5.77
N TYR A 264 -15.62 -6.81 4.79
CA TYR A 264 -16.51 -5.66 4.92
C TYR A 264 -17.85 -5.91 4.23
N ARG A 265 -18.93 -5.49 4.89
CA ARG A 265 -20.28 -5.40 4.31
C ARG A 265 -20.88 -4.04 4.67
N HIS A 266 -20.95 -3.16 3.69
CA HIS A 266 -21.49 -1.80 3.83
C HIS A 266 -22.91 -1.78 3.26
N LYS A 267 -23.83 -1.05 3.89
CA LYS A 267 -25.10 -0.71 3.26
C LYS A 267 -24.82 0.25 2.11
N LEU A 268 -25.40 0.01 0.94
CA LEU A 268 -25.21 0.87 -0.23
C LEU A 268 -25.76 2.28 0.04
N THR A 269 -24.94 3.30 -0.22
CA THR A 269 -25.26 4.73 -0.06
C THR A 269 -24.98 5.56 -1.32
N GLU A 270 -24.38 4.96 -2.35
CA GLU A 270 -23.97 5.61 -3.59
C GLU A 270 -24.26 4.72 -4.82
N ASP A 271 -23.83 5.14 -6.00
CA ASP A 271 -24.14 4.47 -7.26
C ASP A 271 -23.16 3.35 -7.63
N ILE A 272 -23.70 2.32 -8.31
CA ILE A 272 -22.91 1.24 -8.91
C ILE A 272 -22.63 1.55 -10.38
N TYR A 273 -21.38 1.36 -10.79
CA TYR A 273 -20.92 1.49 -12.17
C TYR A 273 -20.51 0.11 -12.71
N ASP A 274 -21.02 -0.28 -13.88
CA ASP A 274 -20.68 -1.51 -14.62
C ASP A 274 -19.65 -1.16 -15.72
N LEU A 275 -18.37 -1.35 -15.39
CA LEU A 275 -17.21 -1.10 -16.24
C LEU A 275 -17.01 -2.29 -17.15
N LYS A 276 -17.12 -2.09 -18.47
CA LYS A 276 -16.90 -3.12 -19.48
C LYS A 276 -15.57 -2.86 -20.16
N LEU A 277 -14.68 -3.83 -20.15
CA LEU A 277 -13.32 -3.73 -20.66
C LEU A 277 -13.19 -4.42 -22.03
N GLU A 278 -12.00 -4.34 -22.62
CA GLU A 278 -11.58 -5.28 -23.67
C GLU A 278 -11.60 -6.73 -23.17
N PHE A 279 -11.55 -7.69 -24.10
CA PHE A 279 -11.54 -9.13 -23.81
C PHE A 279 -12.79 -9.67 -23.09
N GLY A 280 -13.80 -8.82 -22.90
CA GLY A 280 -15.06 -9.19 -22.23
C GLY A 280 -14.99 -9.13 -20.70
N ARG A 281 -13.83 -8.76 -20.13
CA ARG A 281 -13.72 -8.51 -18.69
C ARG A 281 -14.60 -7.33 -18.28
N LYS A 282 -15.10 -7.37 -17.05
CA LYS A 282 -15.92 -6.31 -16.48
C LYS A 282 -16.01 -6.43 -14.97
N ILE A 283 -16.35 -5.35 -14.30
CA ILE A 283 -16.59 -5.34 -12.85
C ILE A 283 -17.67 -4.31 -12.51
N LYS A 284 -18.42 -4.58 -11.44
CA LYS A 284 -19.37 -3.64 -10.84
C LYS A 284 -18.89 -3.20 -9.46
N LEU A 285 -18.85 -1.90 -9.25
CA LEU A 285 -18.30 -1.29 -8.05
C LEU A 285 -18.89 0.09 -7.79
N THR A 286 -18.73 0.59 -6.57
CA THR A 286 -19.20 1.92 -6.19
C THR A 286 -18.34 3.02 -6.85
N GLY A 287 -18.90 4.23 -7.01
CA GLY A 287 -18.19 5.37 -7.61
C GLY A 287 -16.91 5.76 -6.87
N ASN A 288 -16.92 5.70 -5.53
CA ASN A 288 -15.75 5.95 -4.70
C ASN A 288 -14.69 4.83 -4.73
N HIS A 289 -15.03 3.59 -5.15
CA HIS A 289 -14.07 2.49 -5.14
C HIS A 289 -12.96 2.71 -6.17
N SER A 290 -11.70 2.62 -5.75
CA SER A 290 -10.53 2.76 -6.62
C SER A 290 -10.08 1.42 -7.20
N ILE A 291 -9.80 1.40 -8.50
CA ILE A 291 -9.13 0.28 -9.18
C ILE A 291 -7.80 0.72 -9.76
N PHE A 292 -6.91 -0.23 -9.97
CA PHE A 292 -5.60 0.07 -10.55
C PHE A 292 -5.72 0.31 -12.07
N VAL A 293 -5.11 1.39 -12.53
CA VAL A 293 -4.94 1.74 -13.94
C VAL A 293 -3.46 1.91 -14.28
N LEU A 294 -3.12 1.72 -15.55
CA LEU A 294 -1.81 2.00 -16.11
C LEU A 294 -1.84 3.36 -16.80
N LYS A 295 -0.94 4.26 -16.38
CA LYS A 295 -0.72 5.57 -17.00
C LYS A 295 0.75 5.68 -17.43
N ASN A 296 1.13 6.77 -18.08
CA ASN A 296 2.49 7.02 -18.58
C ASN A 296 3.58 7.03 -17.49
N ILE A 297 3.18 7.16 -16.23
CA ILE A 297 4.03 7.20 -15.04
C ILE A 297 4.11 5.87 -14.27
N GLY A 298 3.16 4.95 -14.48
CA GLY A 298 3.13 3.65 -13.79
C GLY A 298 1.74 3.16 -13.37
N ILE A 299 1.68 2.41 -12.26
CA ILE A 299 0.51 1.63 -11.80
C ILE A 299 -0.06 2.22 -10.52
N VAL A 300 -1.34 2.59 -10.60
CA VAL A 300 -1.86 3.68 -9.78
C VAL A 300 -3.37 3.52 -9.58
N ALA A 301 -3.89 3.93 -8.41
CA ALA A 301 -5.27 3.68 -8.01
C ALA A 301 -6.18 4.88 -8.33
N GLU A 302 -7.07 4.70 -9.31
CA GLU A 302 -7.98 5.75 -9.79
C GLU A 302 -9.43 5.44 -9.35
N ARG A 303 -10.19 6.46 -8.94
CA ARG A 303 -11.59 6.29 -8.51
C ARG A 303 -12.48 5.93 -9.70
N THR A 304 -13.46 5.06 -9.46
CA THR A 304 -14.40 4.61 -10.49
C THR A 304 -15.17 5.74 -11.18
N ASP A 305 -15.56 6.78 -10.43
CA ASP A 305 -16.25 7.96 -10.96
C ASP A 305 -15.35 8.91 -11.79
N LYS A 306 -14.03 8.69 -11.81
CA LYS A 306 -13.05 9.47 -12.61
C LYS A 306 -12.53 8.74 -13.86
N LEU A 307 -12.75 7.43 -13.96
CA LEU A 307 -12.33 6.62 -15.10
C LEU A 307 -13.01 7.06 -16.41
N LYS A 308 -12.31 6.90 -17.54
CA LYS A 308 -12.84 7.19 -18.88
C LYS A 308 -12.79 6.00 -19.83
N GLU A 309 -13.68 5.97 -20.81
CA GLU A 309 -13.58 5.02 -21.92
C GLU A 309 -12.26 5.24 -22.68
N GLY A 310 -11.51 4.15 -22.91
CA GLY A 310 -10.15 4.18 -23.44
C GLY A 310 -9.04 3.95 -22.40
N ASP A 311 -9.29 4.18 -21.10
CA ASP A 311 -8.30 3.99 -20.03
C ASP A 311 -7.85 2.54 -19.88
N TYR A 312 -6.56 2.31 -19.60
CA TYR A 312 -6.01 0.98 -19.35
C TYR A 312 -6.18 0.57 -17.88
N VAL A 313 -7.06 -0.38 -17.60
CA VAL A 313 -7.22 -1.01 -16.29
C VAL A 313 -6.19 -2.13 -16.12
N VAL A 314 -5.59 -2.21 -14.92
CA VAL A 314 -4.65 -3.27 -14.53
C VAL A 314 -5.42 -4.52 -14.13
N LEU A 315 -4.93 -5.64 -14.65
CA LEU A 315 -5.51 -6.96 -14.53
C LEU A 315 -4.45 -7.94 -14.03
N PRO A 316 -4.84 -9.07 -13.39
CA PRO A 316 -3.97 -10.24 -13.38
C PRO A 316 -3.66 -10.70 -14.81
N GLY A 317 -2.37 -10.86 -15.10
CA GLY A 317 -1.86 -11.66 -16.21
C GLY A 317 -1.63 -13.13 -15.82
N LYS A 318 -1.52 -13.41 -14.51
CA LYS A 318 -1.67 -14.75 -13.93
C LYS A 318 -2.23 -14.73 -12.51
N ILE A 319 -2.60 -15.91 -12.01
CA ILE A 319 -2.96 -16.17 -10.60
C ILE A 319 -1.84 -17.00 -9.96
N PRO A 320 -1.56 -16.87 -8.65
CA PRO A 320 -0.47 -17.62 -8.01
C PRO A 320 -0.78 -19.11 -7.94
N GLU A 321 0.26 -19.93 -7.99
CA GLU A 321 0.15 -21.39 -7.93
C GLU A 321 -0.46 -21.86 -6.59
N ASN A 322 -1.01 -23.08 -6.60
CA ASN A 322 -1.68 -23.67 -5.45
C ASN A 322 -1.30 -25.14 -5.27
N ASP A 323 -1.53 -25.65 -4.06
CA ASP A 323 -1.50 -27.06 -3.73
C ASP A 323 -2.43 -27.85 -4.67
N VAL A 324 -1.95 -28.98 -5.22
CA VAL A 324 -2.68 -29.77 -6.23
C VAL A 324 -3.33 -31.03 -5.63
N ILE A 325 -4.57 -31.29 -6.03
CA ILE A 325 -5.34 -32.48 -5.67
C ILE A 325 -5.02 -33.58 -6.68
N ALA A 326 -4.18 -34.54 -6.30
CA ALA A 326 -3.80 -35.68 -7.14
C ALA A 326 -4.85 -36.82 -7.14
N GLU A 327 -5.62 -36.95 -6.05
CA GLU A 327 -6.64 -37.99 -5.85
C GLU A 327 -7.79 -37.46 -5.00
N ILE A 328 -8.98 -38.05 -5.14
CA ILE A 328 -10.19 -37.69 -4.40
C ILE A 328 -10.68 -38.90 -3.61
N ASN A 329 -10.76 -38.77 -2.29
CA ASN A 329 -11.38 -39.76 -1.42
C ASN A 329 -12.92 -39.71 -1.59
N LEU A 330 -13.42 -40.48 -2.55
CA LEU A 330 -14.85 -40.61 -2.84
C LEU A 330 -15.63 -41.17 -1.65
N ALA A 331 -15.01 -42.01 -0.81
CA ALA A 331 -15.68 -42.59 0.36
C ALA A 331 -16.07 -41.49 1.36
N LYS A 332 -15.15 -40.56 1.61
CA LYS A 332 -15.38 -39.36 2.43
C LYS A 332 -16.47 -38.48 1.83
N GLU A 333 -16.35 -38.07 0.56
CA GLU A 333 -17.29 -37.14 -0.05
C GLU A 333 -18.71 -37.75 -0.14
N LEU A 334 -18.83 -38.99 -0.64
CA LEU A 334 -20.12 -39.67 -0.79
C LEU A 334 -20.70 -40.21 0.53
N SER A 335 -19.96 -40.20 1.65
CA SER A 335 -20.54 -40.46 2.98
C SER A 335 -21.63 -39.44 3.35
N SER A 336 -21.49 -38.20 2.86
CA SER A 336 -22.45 -37.11 3.04
C SER A 336 -23.61 -37.14 2.03
N SER A 337 -23.60 -38.08 1.09
CA SER A 337 -24.51 -38.15 -0.05
C SER A 337 -25.99 -38.21 0.35
N SER A 338 -26.84 -37.60 -0.47
CA SER A 338 -28.31 -37.79 -0.41
C SER A 338 -28.74 -39.26 -0.56
N LYS A 339 -27.87 -40.12 -1.10
CA LYS A 339 -28.07 -41.57 -1.26
C LYS A 339 -27.07 -42.42 -0.46
N SER A 340 -26.36 -41.84 0.51
CA SER A 340 -25.39 -42.53 1.37
C SER A 340 -25.92 -43.81 2.04
N ASN A 341 -27.24 -43.90 2.31
CA ASN A 341 -27.87 -45.09 2.88
C ASN A 341 -27.82 -46.35 1.98
N ILE A 342 -27.65 -46.22 0.66
CA ILE A 342 -27.59 -47.35 -0.29
C ILE A 342 -26.19 -47.57 -0.88
N LEU A 343 -25.20 -46.82 -0.40
CA LEU A 343 -23.79 -46.97 -0.76
C LEU A 343 -23.05 -47.80 0.30
N ILE A 344 -22.27 -48.77 -0.18
CA ILE A 344 -21.45 -49.63 0.66
C ILE A 344 -19.99 -49.56 0.24
N LEU A 345 -19.09 -49.68 1.22
CA LEU A 345 -17.69 -50.02 1.00
C LEU A 345 -17.56 -51.54 0.97
N ARG A 346 -16.74 -52.04 0.04
CA ARG A 346 -16.50 -53.45 -0.25
C ARG A 346 -15.00 -53.75 -0.19
N ASN A 347 -14.66 -55.03 0.00
CA ASN A 347 -13.30 -55.53 0.26
C ASN A 347 -12.71 -55.05 1.60
N ILE A 348 -13.57 -54.93 2.62
CA ILE A 348 -13.14 -54.56 3.98
C ILE A 348 -12.31 -55.69 4.61
N PRO A 349 -11.14 -55.38 5.22
CA PRO A 349 -10.35 -56.37 5.96
C PRO A 349 -11.15 -56.98 7.14
N ILE A 350 -10.92 -58.26 7.45
CA ILE A 350 -11.69 -59.00 8.46
C ILE A 350 -11.41 -58.47 9.88
N GLU A 351 -10.21 -57.94 10.07
CA GLU A 351 -9.64 -57.40 11.30
C GLU A 351 -10.42 -56.15 11.76
N VAL A 352 -10.89 -55.33 10.81
CA VAL A 352 -11.67 -54.11 11.06
C VAL A 352 -12.97 -54.42 11.82
N TYR A 353 -13.61 -55.57 11.54
CA TYR A 353 -14.88 -55.94 12.17
C TYR A 353 -14.74 -56.26 13.66
N GLU A 354 -13.63 -56.85 14.08
CA GLU A 354 -13.37 -57.10 15.51
C GLU A 354 -12.76 -55.86 16.19
N LYS A 355 -11.93 -55.09 15.48
CA LYS A 355 -11.31 -53.85 15.97
C LYS A 355 -12.32 -52.72 16.22
N HIS A 356 -13.34 -52.57 15.36
CA HIS A 356 -14.36 -51.53 15.43
C HIS A 356 -15.77 -52.09 15.73
N LYS A 357 -15.80 -53.21 16.46
CA LYS A 357 -17.01 -54.00 16.73
C LYS A 357 -18.13 -53.20 17.38
N ASP A 358 -17.81 -52.35 18.35
CA ASP A 358 -18.80 -51.57 19.09
C ASP A 358 -19.40 -50.43 18.25
N GLU A 359 -18.59 -49.77 17.41
CA GLU A 359 -19.04 -48.73 16.48
C GLU A 359 -19.96 -49.34 15.39
N LEU A 360 -19.55 -50.49 14.84
CA LEU A 360 -20.36 -51.27 13.89
C LEU A 360 -21.68 -51.72 14.53
N ASN A 361 -21.63 -52.30 15.73
CA ASN A 361 -22.82 -52.78 16.43
C ASN A 361 -23.79 -51.65 16.76
N LYS A 362 -23.30 -50.51 17.25
CA LYS A 362 -24.13 -49.33 17.50
C LYS A 362 -24.82 -48.86 16.22
N TYR A 363 -24.08 -48.69 15.13
CA TYR A 363 -24.67 -48.27 13.85
C TYR A 363 -25.70 -49.30 13.34
N TYR A 364 -25.42 -50.59 13.45
CA TYR A 364 -26.35 -51.63 13.01
C TYR A 364 -27.61 -51.71 13.88
N GLN A 365 -27.51 -51.51 15.20
CA GLN A 365 -28.66 -51.43 16.10
C GLN A 365 -29.55 -50.20 15.81
N GLU A 366 -28.94 -49.07 15.44
CA GLU A 366 -29.66 -47.83 15.09
C GLU A 366 -30.33 -47.89 13.69
N ASN A 367 -29.83 -48.71 12.76
CA ASN A 367 -30.23 -48.66 11.34
C ASN A 367 -30.83 -49.96 10.77
N TYR A 368 -30.75 -51.11 11.46
CA TYR A 368 -31.18 -52.42 10.95
C TYR A 368 -31.99 -53.22 11.99
N LYS A 369 -32.91 -54.07 11.51
CA LYS A 369 -33.85 -54.82 12.37
C LYS A 369 -33.23 -55.97 13.18
N ASN A 370 -32.09 -56.53 12.75
CA ASN A 370 -31.46 -57.69 13.39
C ASN A 370 -29.93 -57.52 13.43
N LEU A 371 -29.44 -56.93 14.51
CA LEU A 371 -28.04 -56.62 14.77
C LEU A 371 -27.08 -57.77 14.42
N ASN A 372 -27.27 -58.94 15.05
CA ASN A 372 -26.36 -60.07 14.92
C ASN A 372 -26.34 -60.61 13.48
N GLN A 373 -27.50 -60.77 12.87
CA GLN A 373 -27.60 -61.23 11.48
C GLN A 373 -26.90 -60.25 10.53
N THR A 374 -27.20 -58.95 10.62
CA THR A 374 -26.58 -57.94 9.76
C THR A 374 -25.06 -57.87 9.95
N TYR A 375 -24.55 -57.92 11.19
CA TYR A 375 -23.12 -57.93 11.46
C TYR A 375 -22.40 -59.12 10.80
N TYR A 376 -22.88 -60.35 11.01
CA TYR A 376 -22.25 -61.54 10.42
C TYR A 376 -22.42 -61.61 8.90
N GLU A 377 -23.57 -61.21 8.35
CA GLU A 377 -23.75 -61.12 6.89
C GLU A 377 -22.78 -60.10 6.26
N HIS A 378 -22.62 -58.92 6.87
CA HIS A 378 -21.73 -57.88 6.37
C HIS A 378 -20.26 -58.28 6.49
N LYS A 379 -19.85 -58.91 7.61
CA LYS A 379 -18.51 -59.47 7.81
C LYS A 379 -18.19 -60.55 6.76
N ASN A 380 -19.11 -61.49 6.54
CA ASN A 380 -18.94 -62.58 5.56
C ASN A 380 -18.88 -62.04 4.11
N LYS A 381 -19.65 -61.00 3.79
CA LYS A 381 -19.62 -60.33 2.48
C LYS A 381 -18.45 -59.33 2.33
N ARG A 382 -17.69 -59.06 3.40
CA ARG A 382 -16.65 -58.00 3.50
C ARG A 382 -17.14 -56.62 3.05
N ILE A 383 -18.31 -56.21 3.55
CA ILE A 383 -18.93 -54.90 3.29
C ILE A 383 -19.25 -54.11 4.56
N ILE A 384 -19.21 -52.78 4.50
CA ILE A 384 -19.80 -51.87 5.51
C ILE A 384 -20.54 -50.70 4.83
N PRO A 385 -21.53 -50.06 5.48
CA PRO A 385 -22.16 -48.83 4.96
C PRO A 385 -21.14 -47.69 4.78
N ILE A 386 -21.24 -46.91 3.70
CA ILE A 386 -20.27 -45.83 3.40
C ILE A 386 -20.15 -44.77 4.51
N LYS A 387 -21.21 -44.58 5.30
CA LYS A 387 -21.24 -43.66 6.44
C LYS A 387 -20.19 -44.00 7.51
N LEU A 388 -19.69 -45.24 7.54
CA LEU A 388 -18.64 -45.69 8.47
C LEU A 388 -17.23 -45.64 7.87
N TYR A 389 -17.00 -44.94 6.75
CA TYR A 389 -15.67 -44.85 6.13
C TYR A 389 -14.56 -44.39 7.09
N TYR A 390 -14.90 -43.62 8.13
CA TYR A 390 -13.97 -43.05 9.10
C TYR A 390 -13.36 -44.07 10.08
N ILE A 391 -13.89 -45.29 10.17
CA ILE A 391 -13.29 -46.37 10.99
C ILE A 391 -12.07 -47.01 10.30
N LEU A 392 -11.91 -46.78 9.00
CA LEU A 392 -10.82 -47.27 8.17
C LEU A 392 -9.72 -46.21 8.05
N SER A 393 -8.47 -46.63 8.18
CA SER A 393 -7.31 -45.80 7.81
C SER A 393 -7.28 -45.54 6.29
N GLU A 394 -6.48 -44.56 5.86
CA GLU A 394 -6.35 -44.25 4.44
C GLU A 394 -5.79 -45.44 3.63
N GLU A 395 -4.86 -46.20 4.20
CA GLU A 395 -4.26 -47.38 3.55
C GLU A 395 -5.26 -48.55 3.43
N GLU A 396 -6.15 -48.72 4.40
CA GLU A 396 -7.26 -49.68 4.32
C GLU A 396 -8.29 -49.22 3.28
N LEU A 397 -8.70 -47.94 3.31
CA LEU A 397 -9.63 -47.37 2.33
C LEU A 397 -9.11 -47.54 0.91
N ARG A 398 -7.82 -47.30 0.63
CA ARG A 398 -7.18 -47.47 -0.69
C ARG A 398 -7.28 -48.88 -1.28
N LYS A 399 -7.56 -49.90 -0.47
CA LYS A 399 -7.77 -51.30 -0.88
C LYS A 399 -9.26 -51.67 -1.04
N CYS A 400 -10.15 -50.75 -0.67
CA CYS A 400 -11.59 -50.91 -0.71
C CYS A 400 -12.21 -50.29 -1.98
N TYR A 401 -13.46 -50.66 -2.26
CA TYR A 401 -14.25 -50.14 -3.37
C TYR A 401 -15.61 -49.64 -2.90
N ILE A 402 -16.15 -48.61 -3.52
CA ILE A 402 -17.54 -48.15 -3.36
C ILE A 402 -18.41 -48.96 -4.32
N GLY A 403 -19.54 -49.46 -3.82
CA GLY A 403 -20.53 -50.18 -4.63
C GLY A 403 -21.96 -49.96 -4.14
N THR A 404 -22.92 -50.53 -4.86
CA THR A 404 -24.33 -50.60 -4.47
C THR A 404 -24.78 -52.07 -4.38
N THR A 405 -26.07 -52.36 -4.53
CA THR A 405 -26.58 -53.71 -4.82
C THR A 405 -26.20 -54.22 -6.22
N SER A 406 -25.74 -53.35 -7.13
CA SER A 406 -25.15 -53.74 -8.41
C SER A 406 -23.82 -54.47 -8.26
N SER A 407 -23.37 -55.12 -9.34
CA SER A 407 -22.04 -55.75 -9.46
C SER A 407 -20.91 -54.73 -9.66
N HIS A 408 -21.22 -53.59 -10.28
CA HIS A 408 -20.26 -52.51 -10.56
C HIS A 408 -19.78 -51.80 -9.29
N GLN A 409 -18.51 -51.41 -9.32
CA GLN A 409 -17.76 -50.90 -8.18
C GLN A 409 -16.70 -49.91 -8.67
N ILE A 410 -16.51 -48.81 -7.94
CA ILE A 410 -15.50 -47.77 -8.21
C ILE A 410 -14.50 -47.73 -7.04
N PRO A 411 -13.18 -47.58 -7.27
CA PRO A 411 -12.21 -47.40 -6.18
C PRO A 411 -12.59 -46.24 -5.24
N THR A 412 -12.29 -46.37 -3.96
CA THR A 412 -12.51 -45.30 -2.95
C THR A 412 -11.71 -44.02 -3.23
N PHE A 413 -10.58 -44.14 -3.93
CA PHE A 413 -9.75 -43.02 -4.39
C PHE A 413 -9.85 -42.90 -5.90
N LEU A 414 -10.44 -41.79 -6.36
CA LEU A 414 -10.47 -41.45 -7.77
C LEU A 414 -9.25 -40.60 -8.12
N LYS A 415 -8.43 -41.10 -9.04
CA LYS A 415 -7.23 -40.41 -9.51
C LYS A 415 -7.58 -39.20 -10.37
N VAL A 416 -6.85 -38.11 -10.18
CA VAL A 416 -7.03 -36.86 -10.94
C VAL A 416 -5.99 -36.81 -12.05
N ASP A 417 -6.36 -37.30 -13.24
CA ASP A 417 -5.48 -37.34 -14.41
C ASP A 417 -6.16 -36.89 -15.71
N LYS A 418 -5.41 -36.97 -16.83
CA LYS A 418 -5.82 -36.46 -18.14
C LYS A 418 -7.12 -37.09 -18.67
N GLU A 419 -7.41 -38.34 -18.35
CA GLU A 419 -8.64 -38.98 -18.81
C GLU A 419 -9.85 -38.43 -18.04
N LEU A 420 -9.69 -38.16 -16.73
CA LEU A 420 -10.73 -37.49 -15.94
C LEU A 420 -10.94 -36.05 -16.42
N MET A 421 -9.86 -35.32 -16.74
CA MET A 421 -9.95 -33.97 -17.31
C MET A 421 -10.69 -33.97 -18.65
N ARG A 422 -10.50 -34.98 -19.51
CA ARG A 422 -11.23 -35.15 -20.77
C ARG A 422 -12.71 -35.44 -20.53
N PHE A 423 -13.04 -36.37 -19.64
CA PHE A 423 -14.42 -36.69 -19.30
C PHE A 423 -15.18 -35.47 -18.78
N LEU A 424 -14.56 -34.70 -17.87
CA LEU A 424 -15.15 -33.49 -17.32
C LEU A 424 -15.26 -32.35 -18.35
N GLY A 425 -14.25 -32.16 -19.22
CA GLY A 425 -14.30 -31.16 -20.28
C GLY A 425 -15.41 -31.44 -21.30
N LEU A 426 -15.50 -32.69 -21.78
CA LEU A 426 -16.55 -33.13 -22.69
C LEU A 426 -17.94 -33.13 -22.03
N TYR A 427 -18.03 -33.39 -20.71
CA TYR A 427 -19.29 -33.22 -19.98
C TYR A 427 -19.71 -31.75 -19.94
N ILE A 428 -18.77 -30.85 -19.64
CA ILE A 428 -19.05 -29.42 -19.58
C ILE A 428 -19.41 -28.85 -20.96
N ALA A 429 -18.97 -29.45 -22.06
CA ALA A 429 -19.50 -29.19 -23.39
C ALA A 429 -20.88 -29.86 -23.60
N GLU A 430 -20.89 -31.14 -23.95
CA GLU A 430 -22.02 -31.85 -24.57
C GLU A 430 -22.83 -32.70 -23.57
N GLY A 431 -22.33 -32.81 -22.34
CA GLY A 431 -22.89 -33.68 -21.29
C GLY A 431 -24.06 -33.08 -20.48
N TRP A 432 -24.91 -33.96 -19.96
CA TRP A 432 -25.98 -33.68 -18.99
C TRP A 432 -26.29 -34.93 -18.15
N LEU A 433 -26.78 -34.74 -16.93
CA LEU A 433 -27.18 -35.82 -16.01
C LEU A 433 -28.67 -36.15 -16.14
N TYR A 434 -29.00 -37.43 -16.19
CA TYR A 434 -30.38 -37.94 -16.13
C TYR A 434 -30.62 -38.82 -14.90
N ASP A 435 -31.86 -38.80 -14.43
CA ASP A 435 -32.39 -39.53 -13.27
C ASP A 435 -33.84 -40.01 -13.50
N TYR A 436 -34.22 -40.18 -14.76
CA TYR A 436 -35.51 -40.71 -15.19
C TYR A 436 -35.32 -42.10 -15.78
N GLN A 437 -36.06 -43.08 -15.26
CA GLN A 437 -35.93 -44.53 -15.51
C GLN A 437 -34.59 -45.16 -15.06
N SER A 438 -33.46 -44.55 -15.39
CA SER A 438 -32.12 -44.91 -14.89
C SER A 438 -31.37 -43.67 -14.37
N TYR A 439 -30.18 -43.88 -13.82
CA TYR A 439 -29.25 -42.82 -13.37
C TYR A 439 -27.98 -42.89 -14.20
N GLY A 440 -27.54 -41.76 -14.75
CA GLY A 440 -26.32 -41.74 -15.54
C GLY A 440 -25.98 -40.40 -16.18
N VAL A 441 -24.95 -40.45 -17.02
CA VAL A 441 -24.42 -39.33 -17.80
C VAL A 441 -24.78 -39.53 -19.27
N CYS A 442 -25.37 -38.53 -19.93
CA CYS A 442 -25.60 -38.54 -21.37
C CYS A 442 -24.81 -37.41 -22.02
N PHE A 443 -24.21 -37.69 -23.17
CA PHE A 443 -23.59 -36.71 -24.07
C PHE A 443 -24.43 -36.65 -25.36
N SER A 444 -24.64 -35.45 -25.90
CA SER A 444 -25.43 -35.22 -27.12
C SER A 444 -24.49 -34.70 -28.21
N LEU A 445 -24.27 -35.46 -29.27
CA LEU A 445 -23.24 -35.17 -30.30
C LEU A 445 -23.84 -35.13 -31.71
N HIS A 446 -23.09 -34.58 -32.66
CA HIS A 446 -23.37 -34.80 -34.07
C HIS A 446 -22.95 -36.21 -34.49
N LYS A 447 -23.68 -36.82 -35.43
CA LYS A 447 -23.45 -38.19 -35.90
C LYS A 447 -22.06 -38.45 -36.49
N ASP A 448 -21.39 -37.40 -36.96
CA ASP A 448 -20.08 -37.46 -37.62
C ASP A 448 -18.91 -37.24 -36.64
N GLU A 449 -19.17 -36.93 -35.37
CA GLU A 449 -18.15 -36.60 -34.34
C GLU A 449 -17.58 -37.85 -33.65
N LEU A 450 -17.17 -38.84 -34.46
CA LEU A 450 -16.70 -40.16 -34.03
C LEU A 450 -15.54 -40.08 -33.03
N ASP A 451 -14.63 -39.12 -33.19
CA ASP A 451 -13.50 -38.92 -32.28
C ASP A 451 -13.97 -38.56 -30.86
N LEU A 452 -14.99 -37.72 -30.73
CA LEU A 452 -15.56 -37.34 -29.42
C LEU A 452 -16.26 -38.53 -28.75
N ILE A 453 -16.97 -39.35 -29.53
CA ILE A 453 -17.59 -40.60 -29.04
C ILE A 453 -16.53 -41.55 -28.50
N ASN A 454 -15.42 -41.72 -29.22
CA ASN A 454 -14.32 -42.57 -28.81
C ASN A 454 -13.61 -42.01 -27.56
N MET A 455 -13.37 -40.70 -27.49
CA MET A 455 -12.81 -40.04 -26.28
C MET A 455 -13.71 -40.22 -25.05
N ILE A 456 -15.03 -40.14 -25.19
CA ILE A 456 -15.98 -40.41 -24.09
C ILE A 456 -15.88 -41.86 -23.63
N ARG A 457 -15.86 -42.82 -24.58
CA ARG A 457 -15.74 -44.26 -24.26
C ARG A 457 -14.45 -44.57 -23.52
N ASP A 458 -13.32 -44.11 -24.05
CA ASP A 458 -12.01 -44.28 -23.45
C ASP A 458 -11.95 -43.69 -22.03
N ALA A 459 -12.47 -42.47 -21.84
CA ALA A 459 -12.42 -41.80 -20.55
C ALA A 459 -13.38 -42.43 -19.52
N ALA A 460 -14.59 -42.85 -19.93
CA ALA A 460 -15.51 -43.59 -19.07
C ALA A 460 -14.91 -44.92 -18.59
N GLN A 461 -14.31 -45.68 -19.51
CA GLN A 461 -13.70 -46.96 -19.20
C GLN A 461 -12.44 -46.80 -18.33
N LYS A 462 -11.56 -45.84 -18.60
CA LYS A 462 -10.33 -45.64 -17.84
C LYS A 462 -10.54 -45.02 -16.45
N CYS A 463 -11.50 -44.10 -16.30
CA CYS A 463 -11.73 -43.40 -15.03
C CYS A 463 -12.66 -44.15 -14.07
N PHE A 464 -13.65 -44.88 -14.61
CA PHE A 464 -14.75 -45.44 -13.81
C PHE A 464 -15.00 -46.94 -14.07
N ASN A 465 -14.26 -47.56 -15.00
CA ASN A 465 -14.49 -48.94 -15.45
C ASN A 465 -15.95 -49.16 -15.87
N LEU A 466 -16.45 -48.26 -16.72
CA LEU A 466 -17.82 -48.24 -17.25
C LEU A 466 -17.82 -48.23 -18.77
N GLU A 467 -18.55 -49.17 -19.36
CA GLU A 467 -18.87 -49.19 -20.79
C GLU A 467 -19.87 -48.07 -21.15
N THR A 468 -19.90 -47.69 -22.43
CA THR A 468 -20.77 -46.62 -22.93
C THR A 468 -21.74 -47.14 -23.98
N TYR A 469 -23.03 -46.96 -23.75
CA TYR A 469 -24.06 -47.23 -24.76
C TYR A 469 -24.15 -46.08 -25.76
N VAL A 470 -24.24 -46.38 -27.05
CA VAL A 470 -24.45 -45.38 -28.11
C VAL A 470 -25.83 -45.62 -28.72
N GLU A 471 -26.71 -44.62 -28.64
CA GLU A 471 -28.04 -44.69 -29.24
C GLU A 471 -27.94 -44.70 -30.77
N PRO A 472 -28.85 -45.40 -31.49
CA PRO A 472 -28.96 -45.28 -32.94
C PRO A 472 -29.08 -43.82 -33.40
N PRO A 473 -28.41 -43.40 -34.50
CA PRO A 473 -28.46 -42.02 -34.98
C PRO A 473 -29.89 -41.54 -35.24
N GLN A 474 -30.23 -40.37 -34.71
CA GLN A 474 -31.48 -39.68 -34.94
C GLN A 474 -31.26 -38.49 -35.89
N GLU A 475 -32.34 -37.97 -36.47
CA GLU A 475 -32.31 -36.89 -37.47
C GLU A 475 -31.53 -35.64 -37.02
N ASN A 476 -31.46 -35.39 -35.71
CA ASN A 476 -30.79 -34.24 -35.09
C ASN A 476 -29.48 -34.58 -34.33
N GLY A 477 -28.98 -35.82 -34.36
CA GLY A 477 -27.72 -36.19 -33.70
C GLY A 477 -27.67 -37.63 -33.16
N ILE A 478 -26.63 -37.90 -32.36
CA ILE A 478 -26.36 -39.20 -31.71
C ILE A 478 -26.15 -38.98 -30.20
N LYS A 479 -26.50 -39.96 -29.36
CA LYS A 479 -26.32 -39.87 -27.91
C LYS A 479 -25.39 -40.97 -27.40
N VAL A 480 -24.49 -40.59 -26.48
CA VAL A 480 -23.63 -41.52 -25.75
C VAL A 480 -24.05 -41.51 -24.28
N LYS A 481 -24.37 -42.67 -23.72
CA LYS A 481 -24.86 -42.85 -22.35
C LYS A 481 -23.89 -43.67 -21.51
N VAL A 482 -23.81 -43.32 -20.24
CA VAL A 482 -23.07 -44.05 -19.20
C VAL A 482 -24.03 -44.22 -18.01
N ASP A 483 -24.75 -45.33 -18.01
CA ASP A 483 -25.77 -45.69 -17.00
C ASP A 483 -25.13 -46.26 -15.73
N ASP A 484 -24.70 -45.39 -14.82
CA ASP A 484 -24.36 -45.76 -13.45
C ASP A 484 -24.77 -44.70 -12.41
N LEU A 485 -25.26 -45.20 -11.28
CA LEU A 485 -25.67 -44.43 -10.11
C LEU A 485 -24.47 -43.88 -9.31
N ILE A 486 -23.35 -44.60 -9.22
CA ILE A 486 -22.18 -44.11 -8.48
C ILE A 486 -21.53 -42.96 -9.24
N LEU A 487 -21.32 -43.11 -10.56
CA LEU A 487 -20.90 -42.04 -11.46
C LEU A 487 -21.84 -40.83 -11.40
N TRP A 488 -23.17 -41.04 -11.44
CA TRP A 488 -24.13 -39.95 -11.30
C TRP A 488 -23.97 -39.18 -9.99
N LEU A 489 -23.72 -39.87 -8.88
CA LEU A 489 -23.46 -39.26 -7.57
C LEU A 489 -22.10 -38.54 -7.53
N ILE A 490 -21.04 -39.12 -8.11
CA ILE A 490 -19.73 -38.47 -8.24
C ILE A 490 -19.86 -37.15 -9.02
N MET A 491 -20.51 -37.18 -10.19
CA MET A 491 -20.73 -35.99 -11.00
C MET A 491 -21.55 -34.93 -10.24
N LYS A 492 -22.69 -35.32 -9.66
CA LYS A 492 -23.63 -34.40 -9.01
C LYS A 492 -23.14 -33.84 -7.68
N GLU A 493 -22.50 -34.64 -6.83
CA GLU A 493 -22.24 -34.30 -5.42
C GLU A 493 -20.75 -34.07 -5.13
N VAL A 494 -19.83 -34.74 -5.85
CA VAL A 494 -18.38 -34.53 -5.71
C VAL A 494 -17.90 -33.41 -6.64
N PHE A 495 -18.10 -33.56 -7.95
CA PHE A 495 -17.73 -32.55 -8.95
C PHE A 495 -18.73 -31.38 -9.04
N LYS A 496 -19.93 -31.54 -8.46
CA LYS A 496 -20.96 -30.49 -8.30
C LYS A 496 -21.40 -29.90 -9.64
N VAL A 497 -21.43 -30.72 -10.70
CA VAL A 497 -21.86 -30.28 -12.03
C VAL A 497 -23.37 -30.04 -12.08
N SER A 498 -23.81 -29.07 -12.89
CA SER A 498 -25.22 -28.77 -13.11
C SER A 498 -25.86 -29.73 -14.12
N LYS A 499 -27.20 -29.71 -14.17
CA LYS A 499 -27.98 -30.35 -15.25
C LYS A 499 -28.16 -29.44 -16.47
N GLY A 500 -28.31 -28.13 -16.28
CA GLY A 500 -28.69 -27.19 -17.34
C GLY A 500 -27.53 -26.42 -17.98
N ALA A 501 -27.55 -26.25 -19.31
CA ALA A 501 -26.52 -25.54 -20.08
C ALA A 501 -26.24 -24.10 -19.63
N LYS A 502 -27.26 -23.39 -19.10
CA LYS A 502 -27.11 -22.02 -18.54
C LYS A 502 -26.46 -21.99 -17.16
N GLU A 503 -26.40 -23.13 -16.48
CA GLU A 503 -25.92 -23.30 -15.11
C GLU A 503 -24.58 -24.05 -15.06
N LYS A 504 -24.04 -24.47 -16.22
CA LYS A 504 -22.74 -25.15 -16.29
C LYS A 504 -21.63 -24.23 -15.74
N ARG A 505 -20.66 -24.85 -15.09
CA ARG A 505 -19.62 -24.26 -14.25
C ARG A 505 -18.35 -25.12 -14.36
N VAL A 506 -17.17 -24.54 -14.16
CA VAL A 506 -15.95 -25.35 -14.01
C VAL A 506 -16.01 -26.05 -12.65
N PRO A 507 -15.81 -27.39 -12.57
CA PRO A 507 -15.75 -28.09 -11.29
C PRO A 507 -14.66 -27.51 -10.38
N GLU A 508 -14.94 -27.34 -9.08
CA GLU A 508 -14.02 -26.72 -8.10
C GLU A 508 -12.64 -27.41 -8.08
N LEU A 509 -12.60 -28.71 -8.35
CA LEU A 509 -11.39 -29.51 -8.55
C LEU A 509 -10.41 -28.88 -9.55
N ILE A 510 -10.88 -28.38 -10.70
CA ILE A 510 -10.01 -28.01 -11.82
C ILE A 510 -9.10 -26.81 -11.46
N PHE A 511 -9.57 -25.89 -10.61
CA PHE A 511 -8.74 -24.80 -10.07
C PHE A 511 -7.63 -25.28 -9.11
N ASN A 512 -7.65 -26.56 -8.75
CA ASN A 512 -6.77 -27.22 -7.80
C ASN A 512 -6.06 -28.42 -8.45
N THR A 513 -5.91 -28.45 -9.79
CA THR A 513 -5.06 -29.40 -10.52
C THR A 513 -3.85 -28.70 -11.16
N SER A 514 -2.88 -29.46 -11.66
CA SER A 514 -1.69 -28.88 -12.33
C SER A 514 -2.04 -28.26 -13.70
N LYS A 515 -1.20 -27.35 -14.19
CA LYS A 515 -1.41 -26.61 -15.46
C LYS A 515 -1.63 -27.54 -16.65
N GLU A 516 -0.97 -28.70 -16.69
CA GLU A 516 -1.13 -29.73 -17.73
C GLU A 516 -2.53 -30.35 -17.72
N LEU A 517 -3.12 -30.55 -16.53
CA LEU A 517 -4.46 -31.11 -16.34
C LEU A 517 -5.54 -30.08 -16.62
N GLN A 518 -5.37 -28.84 -16.14
CA GLN A 518 -6.22 -27.70 -16.49
C GLN A 518 -6.27 -27.49 -18.01
N SER A 519 -5.11 -27.49 -18.66
CA SER A 519 -4.98 -27.38 -20.11
C SER A 519 -5.69 -28.52 -20.85
N GLU A 520 -5.65 -29.76 -20.35
CA GLU A 520 -6.34 -30.89 -20.97
C GLU A 520 -7.88 -30.78 -20.83
N PHE A 521 -8.37 -30.30 -19.69
CA PHE A 521 -9.80 -30.01 -19.48
C PHE A 521 -10.31 -28.92 -20.45
N ILE A 522 -9.57 -27.83 -20.63
CA ILE A 522 -9.99 -26.73 -21.53
C ILE A 522 -9.98 -27.18 -23.00
N LYS A 523 -8.99 -27.99 -23.43
CA LYS A 523 -8.99 -28.60 -24.78
C LYS A 523 -10.23 -29.47 -25.00
N ALA A 524 -10.54 -30.34 -24.03
CA ALA A 524 -11.66 -31.27 -24.13
C ALA A 524 -13.02 -30.56 -24.16
N TRP A 525 -13.19 -29.48 -23.39
CA TRP A 525 -14.36 -28.61 -23.51
C TRP A 525 -14.43 -27.92 -24.88
N HIS A 526 -13.34 -27.34 -25.38
CA HIS A 526 -13.31 -26.74 -26.72
C HIS A 526 -13.64 -27.75 -27.83
N ALA A 527 -13.20 -29.00 -27.71
CA ALA A 527 -13.39 -30.03 -28.74
C ALA A 527 -14.87 -30.34 -29.02
N GLY A 528 -15.77 -30.20 -28.04
CA GLY A 528 -17.22 -30.27 -28.24
C GLY A 528 -17.87 -28.90 -28.51
N ASP A 529 -17.68 -27.95 -27.59
CA ASP A 529 -18.45 -26.68 -27.56
C ASP A 529 -17.90 -25.58 -28.49
N TYR A 530 -16.75 -25.81 -29.15
CA TYR A 530 -15.96 -24.81 -29.89
C TYR A 530 -15.71 -23.51 -29.09
N SER A 531 -15.50 -23.67 -27.77
CA SER A 531 -15.40 -22.58 -26.78
C SER A 531 -16.59 -21.60 -26.74
N THR A 532 -17.80 -22.10 -27.00
CA THR A 532 -19.06 -21.38 -26.79
C THR A 532 -19.75 -21.86 -25.51
N THR A 533 -20.59 -21.02 -24.87
CA THR A 533 -21.41 -21.45 -23.72
C THR A 533 -22.59 -20.51 -23.47
N MET A 534 -23.70 -21.06 -22.96
CA MET A 534 -24.85 -20.27 -22.47
C MET A 534 -24.69 -19.79 -21.03
N SER A 535 -23.66 -20.24 -20.29
CA SER A 535 -23.43 -19.87 -18.89
C SER A 535 -22.50 -18.66 -18.76
N LYS A 536 -22.95 -17.62 -18.04
CA LYS A 536 -22.09 -16.50 -17.59
C LYS A 536 -20.96 -17.03 -16.70
N ASP A 537 -21.29 -17.93 -15.79
CA ASP A 537 -20.37 -18.33 -14.73
C ASP A 537 -19.30 -19.28 -15.28
N LEU A 538 -19.61 -20.17 -16.23
CA LEU A 538 -18.59 -20.95 -16.96
C LEU A 538 -17.64 -20.04 -17.73
N ALA A 539 -18.16 -19.05 -18.46
CA ALA A 539 -17.32 -18.12 -19.22
C ALA A 539 -16.35 -17.34 -18.29
N ASN A 540 -16.83 -16.90 -17.13
CA ASN A 540 -15.99 -16.31 -16.09
C ASN A 540 -14.93 -17.29 -15.55
N GLU A 541 -15.36 -18.50 -15.18
CA GLU A 541 -14.51 -19.51 -14.55
C GLU A 541 -13.41 -19.99 -15.51
N ILE A 542 -13.68 -20.13 -16.81
CA ILE A 542 -12.67 -20.39 -17.84
C ILE A 542 -11.72 -19.19 -18.02
N SER A 543 -12.19 -17.93 -17.95
CA SER A 543 -11.30 -16.75 -17.97
C SER A 543 -10.32 -16.74 -16.78
N TYR A 544 -10.75 -17.19 -15.59
CA TYR A 544 -9.85 -17.34 -14.44
C TYR A 544 -8.94 -18.56 -14.58
N LEU A 545 -9.42 -19.68 -15.14
CA LEU A 545 -8.60 -20.88 -15.33
C LEU A 545 -7.47 -20.65 -16.36
N ALA A 546 -7.71 -19.84 -17.39
CA ALA A 546 -6.67 -19.40 -18.32
C ALA A 546 -5.50 -18.69 -17.61
N LEU A 547 -5.78 -17.91 -16.56
CA LEU A 547 -4.74 -17.18 -15.81
C LEU A 547 -3.83 -18.07 -14.95
N PHE A 548 -4.27 -19.27 -14.55
CA PHE A 548 -3.37 -20.27 -13.96
C PHE A 548 -2.38 -20.84 -14.99
N ASN A 549 -2.72 -20.76 -16.27
CA ASN A 549 -1.91 -21.20 -17.41
C ASN A 549 -1.18 -20.02 -18.09
N GLU A 550 -1.15 -18.85 -17.43
CA GLU A 550 -0.52 -17.60 -17.89
C GLU A 550 -1.09 -17.06 -19.23
N ASP A 551 -2.37 -17.36 -19.50
CA ASP A 551 -3.12 -16.98 -20.71
C ASP A 551 -4.42 -16.20 -20.38
N MET A 552 -5.11 -15.64 -21.39
CA MET A 552 -6.34 -14.87 -21.23
C MET A 552 -7.45 -15.29 -22.20
N ALA A 553 -8.31 -16.22 -21.75
CA ALA A 553 -9.55 -16.54 -22.46
C ALA A 553 -10.52 -15.35 -22.43
N ALA A 554 -10.74 -14.75 -23.61
CA ALA A 554 -11.61 -13.59 -23.82
C ALA A 554 -13.03 -14.03 -24.23
N PHE A 555 -14.07 -13.63 -23.50
CA PHE A 555 -15.46 -14.04 -23.76
C PHE A 555 -16.36 -12.88 -24.16
N TYR A 556 -16.94 -12.96 -25.35
CA TYR A 556 -17.89 -11.97 -25.86
C TYR A 556 -19.30 -12.53 -25.88
N LYS A 557 -20.30 -11.72 -25.50
CA LYS A 557 -21.71 -12.11 -25.62
C LYS A 557 -22.20 -11.79 -27.04
N GLY A 558 -22.65 -12.80 -27.79
CA GLY A 558 -23.07 -12.68 -29.17
C GLY A 558 -24.39 -11.91 -29.35
N LYS A 559 -24.53 -11.23 -30.49
CA LYS A 559 -25.85 -10.97 -31.09
C LYS A 559 -26.31 -12.25 -31.80
N PRO A 560 -27.63 -12.55 -31.86
CA PRO A 560 -28.16 -13.71 -32.59
C PRO A 560 -27.62 -13.82 -34.01
N LYS A 561 -26.77 -14.82 -34.27
CA LYS A 561 -26.23 -15.11 -35.61
C LYS A 561 -25.91 -16.59 -35.77
N LYS A 562 -26.41 -17.20 -36.84
CA LYS A 562 -26.00 -18.54 -37.28
C LYS A 562 -24.63 -18.44 -37.95
N THR A 563 -23.65 -19.16 -37.42
CA THR A 563 -22.24 -19.14 -37.86
C THR A 563 -21.79 -20.59 -38.01
N PHE A 564 -21.13 -20.94 -39.12
CA PHE A 564 -20.64 -22.29 -39.34
C PHE A 564 -19.18 -22.41 -38.90
N ILE A 565 -18.85 -23.47 -38.17
CA ILE A 565 -17.47 -23.88 -37.87
C ILE A 565 -17.33 -25.31 -38.40
N GLY A 566 -16.48 -25.50 -39.41
CA GLY A 566 -16.55 -26.69 -40.26
C GLY A 566 -17.96 -26.87 -40.82
N ASN A 567 -18.50 -28.08 -40.71
CA ASN A 567 -19.88 -28.39 -41.13
C ASN A 567 -20.94 -28.03 -40.06
N ARG A 568 -20.55 -27.70 -38.82
CA ARG A 568 -21.48 -27.56 -37.69
C ARG A 568 -22.02 -26.14 -37.58
N ALA A 569 -23.34 -26.01 -37.46
CA ALA A 569 -24.05 -24.73 -37.52
C ALA A 569 -24.33 -24.16 -36.12
N ILE A 570 -23.42 -23.31 -35.61
CA ILE A 570 -23.55 -22.66 -34.30
C ILE A 570 -24.56 -21.51 -34.38
N ILE A 571 -25.73 -21.69 -33.77
CA ILE A 571 -26.73 -20.62 -33.59
C ILE A 571 -26.38 -19.86 -32.31
N ASN A 572 -25.62 -18.77 -32.44
CA ASN A 572 -25.13 -17.98 -31.30
C ASN A 572 -26.24 -17.13 -30.69
N ASN A 573 -27.19 -17.77 -30.00
CA ASN A 573 -28.47 -17.19 -29.57
C ASN A 573 -28.34 -16.38 -28.26
N GLY A 574 -27.43 -15.40 -28.25
CA GLY A 574 -27.06 -14.65 -27.05
C GLY A 574 -26.05 -15.35 -26.14
N ALA A 575 -25.35 -16.36 -26.66
CA ALA A 575 -24.32 -17.12 -25.94
C ALA A 575 -23.06 -16.27 -25.68
N TYR A 576 -22.21 -16.73 -24.75
CA TYR A 576 -20.82 -16.32 -24.68
C TYR A 576 -20.00 -17.16 -25.64
N TYR A 577 -19.01 -16.57 -26.30
CA TYR A 577 -18.07 -17.28 -27.16
C TYR A 577 -16.65 -16.74 -26.98
N SER A 578 -15.66 -17.62 -27.12
CA SER A 578 -14.24 -17.28 -27.12
C SER A 578 -13.53 -17.88 -28.34
N ASN A 579 -12.60 -17.14 -28.93
CA ASN A 579 -11.77 -17.63 -30.03
C ASN A 579 -10.51 -18.37 -29.53
N PHE A 580 -10.60 -19.00 -28.35
CA PHE A 580 -9.45 -19.43 -27.53
C PHE A 580 -8.46 -20.35 -28.27
N TYR A 581 -8.96 -21.21 -29.17
CA TYR A 581 -8.13 -22.04 -30.06
C TYR A 581 -8.40 -21.83 -31.56
N THR A 582 -9.43 -21.07 -31.95
CA THR A 582 -9.90 -21.00 -33.36
C THR A 582 -9.19 -19.93 -34.22
N ARG A 583 -8.22 -19.22 -33.64
CA ARG A 583 -7.20 -18.47 -34.39
C ARG A 583 -5.84 -18.77 -33.77
N SER A 584 -4.81 -18.81 -34.62
CA SER A 584 -3.44 -18.60 -34.17
C SER A 584 -3.34 -17.18 -33.59
N VAL A 585 -3.49 -17.05 -32.27
CA VAL A 585 -3.49 -15.75 -31.58
C VAL A 585 -2.13 -15.09 -31.82
N GLU A 586 -2.14 -13.84 -32.30
CA GLU A 586 -0.92 -13.09 -32.62
C GLU A 586 -0.17 -12.65 -31.35
N ARG A 587 0.49 -13.61 -30.70
CA ARG A 587 1.14 -13.58 -29.37
C ARG A 587 0.14 -13.67 -28.20
N PRO A 588 0.50 -14.34 -27.08
CA PRO A 588 -0.36 -14.45 -25.91
C PRO A 588 -0.63 -13.08 -25.31
N TYR A 589 -1.90 -12.78 -25.04
CA TYR A 589 -2.28 -11.43 -24.60
C TYR A 589 -1.67 -11.00 -23.25
N PRO A 590 -1.46 -11.89 -22.25
CA PRO A 590 -0.79 -11.51 -21.01
C PRO A 590 0.67 -11.05 -21.16
N SER A 591 1.34 -11.41 -22.25
CA SER A 591 2.66 -10.86 -22.56
C SER A 591 2.60 -9.49 -23.24
N MET A 592 1.42 -8.93 -23.53
CA MET A 592 1.31 -7.65 -24.23
C MET A 592 1.37 -6.43 -23.32
N ILE A 593 2.33 -5.54 -23.59
CA ILE A 593 2.44 -4.20 -22.99
C ILE A 593 1.97 -3.15 -23.99
N PRO A 594 1.10 -2.20 -23.59
CA PRO A 594 0.60 -1.13 -24.45
C PRO A 594 1.65 -0.02 -24.63
N LEU A 595 2.51 -0.17 -25.64
CA LEU A 595 3.53 0.85 -25.97
C LEU A 595 2.94 2.21 -26.40
N GLU A 596 1.66 2.29 -26.76
CA GLU A 596 0.99 3.56 -27.05
C GLU A 596 0.85 4.50 -25.83
N ILE A 597 1.22 4.05 -24.61
CA ILE A 597 1.30 4.89 -23.39
C ILE A 597 2.73 5.44 -23.17
N PHE A 598 3.76 4.85 -23.81
CA PHE A 598 5.18 5.18 -23.63
C PHE A 598 5.74 5.85 -24.88
N ASN A 599 6.42 6.98 -24.72
CA ASN A 599 6.56 7.96 -25.80
C ASN A 599 7.74 7.68 -26.76
N PRO A 600 9.00 7.51 -26.31
CA PRO A 600 10.15 7.54 -27.21
C PRO A 600 10.36 6.24 -28.01
N LEU A 601 9.82 5.10 -27.56
CA LEU A 601 9.95 3.81 -28.27
C LEU A 601 9.35 3.86 -29.68
N ASN A 602 8.36 4.74 -29.92
CA ASN A 602 7.72 4.93 -31.22
C ASN A 602 8.62 5.62 -32.27
N THR A 603 9.56 6.48 -31.85
CA THR A 603 10.36 7.30 -32.78
C THR A 603 11.71 6.66 -33.11
N THR A 604 12.35 5.96 -32.18
CA THR A 604 13.63 5.26 -32.44
C THR A 604 13.52 4.17 -33.52
N HIS A 605 12.35 3.55 -33.65
CA HIS A 605 12.06 2.50 -34.63
C HIS A 605 10.70 2.69 -35.32
N MET A 606 10.67 3.42 -36.45
CA MET A 606 9.53 3.54 -37.39
C MET A 606 9.02 2.20 -37.99
N ARG A 607 9.47 1.04 -37.49
CA ARG A 607 9.01 -0.31 -37.86
C ARG A 607 8.26 -1.04 -36.73
N LEU A 608 8.08 -0.44 -35.55
CA LEU A 608 7.23 -0.98 -34.47
C LEU A 608 5.74 -0.68 -34.75
N LYS A 609 5.23 -1.23 -35.86
CA LYS A 609 3.90 -0.92 -36.43
C LYS A 609 2.68 -1.47 -35.64
N ASN A 610 2.86 -1.86 -34.37
CA ASN A 610 1.88 -2.58 -33.56
C ASN A 610 1.59 -1.81 -32.26
N LYS A 611 0.31 -1.51 -31.99
CA LYS A 611 -0.15 -0.73 -30.81
C LYS A 611 0.15 -1.38 -29.44
N ARG A 612 0.45 -2.67 -29.42
CA ARG A 612 0.91 -3.44 -28.25
C ARG A 612 2.07 -4.34 -28.68
N ILE A 613 3.00 -4.59 -27.77
CA ILE A 613 4.16 -5.46 -28.02
C ILE A 613 4.22 -6.58 -27.00
N ASP A 614 4.71 -7.75 -27.41
CA ASP A 614 4.98 -8.86 -26.50
C ASP A 614 6.27 -8.63 -25.69
N ARG A 615 6.24 -9.01 -24.40
CA ARG A 615 7.35 -8.92 -23.43
C ARG A 615 8.64 -9.51 -23.97
N LEU A 616 8.64 -10.70 -24.59
CA LEU A 616 9.89 -11.32 -25.06
C LEU A 616 10.53 -10.55 -26.23
N ARG A 617 9.71 -10.00 -27.13
CA ARG A 617 10.19 -9.08 -28.17
C ARG A 617 10.67 -7.76 -27.57
N LEU A 618 10.03 -7.25 -26.52
CA LEU A 618 10.43 -6.03 -25.84
C LEU A 618 11.73 -6.20 -25.04
N ILE A 619 11.93 -7.36 -24.39
CA ILE A 619 13.22 -7.77 -23.80
C ILE A 619 14.29 -7.67 -24.88
N ARG A 620 14.12 -8.31 -26.04
CA ARG A 620 15.11 -8.24 -27.13
C ARG A 620 15.38 -6.82 -27.63
N ILE A 621 14.39 -5.92 -27.64
CA ILE A 621 14.58 -4.51 -28.04
C ILE A 621 15.34 -3.73 -26.96
N LEU A 622 14.98 -3.89 -25.68
CA LEU A 622 15.68 -3.24 -24.57
C LEU A 622 17.07 -3.83 -24.34
N ASP A 623 17.28 -5.11 -24.63
CA ASP A 623 18.59 -5.76 -24.62
C ASP A 623 19.42 -5.38 -25.85
N GLU A 624 18.83 -5.19 -27.03
CA GLU A 624 19.55 -4.58 -28.16
C GLU A 624 19.95 -3.12 -27.87
N ILE A 625 19.28 -2.43 -26.95
CA ILE A 625 19.68 -1.12 -26.42
C ILE A 625 20.77 -1.30 -25.34
N ARG A 626 20.63 -2.24 -24.40
CA ARG A 626 21.52 -2.45 -23.24
C ARG A 626 22.83 -3.17 -23.56
N TYR A 627 22.80 -4.28 -24.31
CA TYR A 627 24.01 -4.94 -24.84
C TYR A 627 24.76 -4.07 -25.85
N LYS A 628 24.11 -3.04 -26.42
CA LYS A 628 24.76 -1.96 -27.16
C LYS A 628 25.12 -0.75 -26.27
N ARG A 629 25.36 -0.96 -24.97
CA ARG A 629 25.93 -0.08 -23.91
C ARG A 629 24.91 0.49 -22.93
N PHE A 630 24.70 -0.16 -21.78
CA PHE A 630 24.45 0.54 -20.51
C PHE A 630 24.72 -0.33 -19.28
N GLU A 631 25.86 -0.09 -18.62
CA GLU A 631 26.06 -0.20 -17.15
C GLU A 631 27.03 0.89 -16.63
N ASN A 632 27.98 1.35 -17.45
CA ASN A 632 28.81 2.54 -17.18
C ASN A 632 28.79 3.50 -18.41
N PRO A 633 28.38 4.78 -18.28
CA PRO A 633 28.37 5.74 -19.38
C PRO A 633 29.76 6.02 -19.97
N ASP A 634 30.78 6.17 -19.12
CA ASP A 634 32.16 6.50 -19.54
C ASP A 634 32.86 5.34 -20.25
N ALA A 635 32.30 4.12 -20.12
CA ALA A 635 32.76 2.93 -20.83
C ALA A 635 32.07 2.69 -22.18
N ALA A 636 31.11 3.54 -22.60
CA ALA A 636 30.37 3.34 -23.84
C ALA A 636 31.20 3.71 -25.09
N PRO A 637 31.49 2.79 -26.04
CA PRO A 637 32.32 3.16 -27.19
C PRO A 637 31.69 4.25 -28.08
N LYS A 638 32.55 5.10 -28.65
CA LYS A 638 32.21 6.38 -29.32
C LYS A 638 31.08 6.32 -30.35
N LYS A 639 30.91 5.20 -31.07
CA LYS A 639 29.91 5.04 -32.15
C LYS A 639 28.44 5.16 -31.69
N PHE A 640 28.15 4.96 -30.40
CA PHE A 640 26.79 5.08 -29.82
C PHE A 640 26.52 6.45 -29.21
N ILE A 641 27.53 7.06 -28.57
CA ILE A 641 27.47 8.46 -28.14
C ILE A 641 27.11 9.32 -29.36
N LEU A 642 27.82 9.14 -30.47
CA LEU A 642 27.54 9.80 -31.75
C LEU A 642 26.16 9.46 -32.35
N GLU A 643 25.57 8.30 -32.05
CA GLU A 643 24.23 7.94 -32.51
C GLU A 643 23.14 8.59 -31.65
N TRP A 644 23.33 8.66 -30.33
CA TRP A 644 22.40 9.28 -29.39
C TRP A 644 22.48 10.81 -29.42
N GLU A 645 23.64 11.39 -29.71
CA GLU A 645 23.80 12.81 -30.05
C GLU A 645 23.03 13.15 -31.33
N LYS A 646 23.18 12.33 -32.39
CA LYS A 646 22.38 12.47 -33.63
C LYS A 646 20.87 12.29 -33.44
N ARG A 647 20.45 11.55 -32.42
CA ARG A 647 19.03 11.35 -32.05
C ARG A 647 18.54 12.36 -30.99
N GLY A 648 19.39 13.27 -30.52
CA GLY A 648 19.02 14.31 -29.56
C GLY A 648 18.82 13.84 -28.11
N PHE A 649 19.38 12.69 -27.71
CA PHE A 649 19.30 12.16 -26.34
C PHE A 649 20.58 12.40 -25.51
N ILE A 650 21.70 12.69 -26.17
CA ILE A 650 22.97 13.06 -25.54
C ILE A 650 23.39 14.44 -26.04
N GLN A 651 23.99 15.23 -25.15
CA GLN A 651 24.58 16.53 -25.45
C GLN A 651 25.85 16.68 -24.60
N ASN A 652 26.95 17.13 -25.22
CA ASN A 652 28.26 17.28 -24.56
C ASN A 652 28.71 16.00 -23.81
N GLY A 653 28.48 14.82 -24.41
CA GLY A 653 28.81 13.52 -23.82
C GLY A 653 27.94 13.05 -22.64
N ARG A 654 26.90 13.80 -22.25
CA ARG A 654 25.97 13.43 -21.15
C ARG A 654 24.54 13.26 -21.64
N LEU A 655 23.74 12.43 -20.97
CA LEU A 655 22.30 12.36 -21.22
C LEU A 655 21.66 13.72 -20.94
N ASN A 656 20.83 14.20 -21.86
CA ASN A 656 19.99 15.38 -21.64
C ASN A 656 18.63 14.97 -21.06
N GLU A 657 17.73 15.94 -20.84
CA GLU A 657 16.41 15.69 -20.26
C GLU A 657 15.59 14.63 -21.03
N MET A 658 15.67 14.60 -22.37
CA MET A 658 15.03 13.57 -23.19
C MET A 658 15.66 12.20 -22.99
N GLY A 659 16.99 12.12 -22.86
CA GLY A 659 17.72 10.90 -22.55
C GLY A 659 17.45 10.37 -21.14
N LEU A 660 17.24 11.25 -20.15
CA LEU A 660 16.87 10.90 -18.78
C LEU A 660 15.43 10.38 -18.68
N LYS A 661 14.46 11.08 -19.29
CA LYS A 661 13.06 10.63 -19.35
C LYS A 661 12.92 9.29 -20.09
N LEU A 662 13.68 9.09 -21.16
CA LEU A 662 13.80 7.78 -21.84
C LEU A 662 14.34 6.68 -20.90
N LEU A 663 15.34 6.98 -20.07
CA LEU A 663 15.89 6.02 -19.11
C LEU A 663 14.89 5.67 -17.99
N GLU A 664 14.06 6.63 -17.56
CA GLU A 664 12.97 6.42 -16.59
C GLU A 664 11.83 5.58 -17.19
N GLU A 665 11.36 5.90 -18.40
CA GLU A 665 10.38 5.09 -19.13
C GLU A 665 10.89 3.66 -19.37
N ILE A 666 12.18 3.47 -19.71
CA ILE A 666 12.78 2.13 -19.84
C ILE A 666 12.77 1.35 -18.52
N LYS A 667 13.06 2.00 -17.38
CA LYS A 667 13.00 1.36 -16.05
C LYS A 667 11.57 0.95 -15.70
N LEU A 668 10.60 1.84 -15.92
CA LEU A 668 9.19 1.55 -15.67
C LEU A 668 8.71 0.39 -16.55
N VAL A 669 8.97 0.46 -17.86
CA VAL A 669 8.62 -0.61 -18.81
C VAL A 669 9.27 -1.93 -18.41
N LYS A 670 10.53 -1.94 -17.95
CA LYS A 670 11.18 -3.14 -17.41
C LYS A 670 10.44 -3.71 -16.19
N ASN A 671 10.06 -2.87 -15.22
CA ASN A 671 9.30 -3.31 -14.05
C ASN A 671 7.94 -3.90 -14.44
N LEU A 672 7.28 -3.33 -15.47
CA LEU A 672 6.03 -3.87 -16.03
C LEU A 672 6.25 -5.20 -16.77
N MET A 673 7.40 -5.39 -17.44
CA MET A 673 7.79 -6.66 -18.07
C MET A 673 8.11 -7.76 -17.04
N GLU A 674 8.57 -7.39 -15.85
CA GLU A 674 8.82 -8.29 -14.73
C GLU A 674 7.57 -8.51 -13.84
N SER A 675 6.52 -7.69 -13.96
CA SER A 675 5.24 -7.81 -13.22
C SER A 675 4.41 -9.05 -13.57
N ASP A 676 3.44 -9.44 -12.73
CA ASP A 676 2.45 -10.49 -13.05
C ASP A 676 1.17 -9.94 -13.73
N PHE A 677 1.20 -8.72 -14.27
CA PHE A 677 0.00 -8.01 -14.75
C PHE A 677 -0.33 -8.16 -16.24
N SER A 678 -1.52 -7.68 -16.59
CA SER A 678 -1.99 -7.40 -17.95
C SER A 678 -2.83 -6.12 -17.94
N PHE A 679 -3.10 -5.56 -19.11
CA PHE A 679 -3.76 -4.25 -19.21
C PHE A 679 -4.86 -4.29 -20.27
N ALA A 680 -6.09 -3.85 -19.95
CA ALA A 680 -7.20 -3.82 -20.89
C ALA A 680 -7.87 -2.44 -20.92
N LYS A 681 -8.23 -1.94 -22.10
CA LYS A 681 -8.97 -0.68 -22.18
C LYS A 681 -10.38 -0.82 -21.62
N ILE A 682 -10.88 0.22 -20.96
CA ILE A 682 -12.30 0.43 -20.74
C ILE A 682 -12.97 0.65 -22.10
N LYS A 683 -13.95 -0.20 -22.44
CA LYS A 683 -14.79 -0.11 -23.63
C LYS A 683 -16.13 0.57 -23.39
N LYS A 684 -16.65 0.50 -22.16
CA LYS A 684 -17.85 1.25 -21.74
C LYS A 684 -17.90 1.43 -20.23
N ILE A 685 -18.30 2.61 -19.78
CA ILE A 685 -18.76 2.84 -18.40
C ILE A 685 -20.27 3.06 -18.41
N SER A 686 -20.97 2.55 -17.40
CA SER A 686 -22.41 2.76 -17.26
C SER A 686 -22.84 2.64 -15.80
N ARG A 687 -23.47 3.69 -15.25
CA ARG A 687 -24.23 3.62 -13.99
C ARG A 687 -25.35 2.59 -14.15
N VAL A 688 -25.52 1.70 -13.18
CA VAL A 688 -26.49 0.61 -13.18
C VAL A 688 -27.19 0.49 -11.83
N GLN A 689 -28.36 -0.14 -11.82
CA GLN A 689 -28.99 -0.51 -10.55
C GLN A 689 -28.14 -1.57 -9.82
N PRO A 690 -28.02 -1.47 -8.48
CA PRO A 690 -27.28 -2.43 -7.66
C PRO A 690 -27.97 -3.79 -7.63
N THR A 691 -27.25 -4.88 -7.36
CA THR A 691 -27.90 -6.21 -7.20
C THR A 691 -28.28 -6.52 -5.75
N SER A 692 -27.89 -5.68 -4.80
CA SER A 692 -28.22 -5.83 -3.38
C SER A 692 -28.22 -4.46 -2.67
N ASN A 693 -28.86 -4.39 -1.50
CA ASN A 693 -28.78 -3.23 -0.61
C ASN A 693 -27.43 -3.11 0.12
N TYR A 694 -26.49 -4.00 -0.18
CA TYR A 694 -25.17 -4.09 0.44
C TYR A 694 -24.07 -4.27 -0.61
N VAL A 695 -22.89 -3.74 -0.32
CA VAL A 695 -21.66 -3.84 -1.09
C VAL A 695 -20.52 -4.34 -0.19
N TYR A 696 -19.47 -4.89 -0.81
CA TYR A 696 -18.50 -5.77 -0.13
C TYR A 696 -17.05 -5.44 -0.46
N ASP A 697 -16.15 -5.69 0.49
CA ASP A 697 -14.71 -5.42 0.36
C ASP A 697 -13.83 -6.32 1.26
N PHE A 698 -12.51 -6.38 0.99
CA PHE A 698 -11.52 -7.19 1.72
C PHE A 698 -10.34 -6.36 2.26
N SER A 699 -10.07 -6.44 3.56
CA SER A 699 -8.83 -5.91 4.14
C SER A 699 -7.68 -6.92 3.99
N VAL A 700 -6.61 -6.50 3.32
CA VAL A 700 -5.42 -7.34 3.03
C VAL A 700 -4.17 -6.59 3.50
N LYS A 701 -3.85 -6.68 4.79
CA LYS A 701 -2.97 -5.71 5.45
C LYS A 701 -1.57 -5.64 4.84
N GLY A 702 -1.15 -4.42 4.47
CA GLY A 702 0.18 -4.16 3.91
C GLY A 702 0.35 -4.53 2.43
N ASN A 703 -0.73 -4.98 1.78
CA ASN A 703 -0.86 -5.02 0.32
C ASN A 703 -2.02 -4.13 -0.13
N GLU A 704 -3.09 -4.06 0.65
CA GLU A 704 -4.24 -3.15 0.46
C GLU A 704 -4.87 -3.27 -0.94
N ASN A 705 -4.89 -4.49 -1.48
CA ASN A 705 -5.55 -4.82 -2.74
C ASN A 705 -6.03 -6.28 -2.81
N PHE A 706 -6.90 -6.58 -3.77
CA PHE A 706 -7.38 -7.94 -4.12
C PHE A 706 -7.89 -8.00 -5.57
N ILE A 707 -8.24 -9.21 -6.04
CA ILE A 707 -8.68 -9.49 -7.42
C ILE A 707 -10.14 -9.97 -7.46
N ALA A 708 -10.99 -9.26 -8.20
CA ALA A 708 -12.42 -9.58 -8.37
C ALA A 708 -12.96 -9.16 -9.75
N GLY A 709 -14.25 -9.39 -10.01
CA GLY A 709 -14.91 -9.07 -11.28
C GLY A 709 -14.77 -10.16 -12.34
N PHE A 710 -15.56 -10.06 -13.41
CA PHE A 710 -15.62 -11.04 -14.50
C PHE A 710 -14.25 -11.19 -15.19
N GLY A 711 -13.61 -12.34 -15.01
CA GLY A 711 -12.25 -12.64 -15.47
C GLY A 711 -11.11 -11.99 -14.67
N GLY A 712 -11.40 -11.22 -13.62
CA GLY A 712 -10.40 -10.62 -12.70
C GLY A 712 -9.89 -9.22 -13.07
N VAL A 713 -9.94 -8.31 -12.08
CA VAL A 713 -9.56 -6.89 -12.06
C VAL A 713 -9.05 -6.54 -10.64
N CYS A 714 -8.13 -5.56 -10.49
CA CYS A 714 -7.47 -5.22 -9.20
C CYS A 714 -8.08 -4.00 -8.45
N CYS A 715 -8.23 -4.05 -7.12
CA CYS A 715 -9.07 -3.19 -6.22
C CYS A 715 -8.31 -2.63 -4.93
N HIS A 716 -8.70 -1.56 -4.17
CA HIS A 716 -7.78 -0.75 -3.24
C HIS A 716 -8.31 0.04 -1.92
N ASN A 717 -7.45 0.56 -0.94
CA ASN A 717 -7.74 1.18 0.45
C ASN A 717 -7.03 2.56 0.92
N SER A 718 -6.98 3.02 2.23
CA SER A 718 -6.55 4.44 2.70
C SER A 718 -6.32 4.85 4.26
N ARG A 719 -5.58 5.97 4.72
CA ARG A 719 -5.41 6.59 6.17
C ARG A 719 -5.05 8.17 6.65
N VAL A 720 -5.86 9.24 7.10
CA VAL A 720 -5.53 10.71 7.69
C VAL A 720 -6.11 11.33 9.06
N ASN A 721 -5.72 12.51 9.59
CA ASN A 721 -6.44 13.26 10.68
C ASN A 721 -7.09 14.62 10.23
N ALA A 722 -8.30 15.03 10.70
CA ALA A 722 -8.95 16.36 10.42
C ALA A 722 -10.26 16.68 11.26
N THR A 723 -10.99 17.79 11.00
CA THR A 723 -12.32 18.10 11.60
C THR A 723 -13.31 18.90 10.69
N TYR A 724 -14.62 18.57 10.68
CA TYR A 724 -15.53 18.89 9.55
C TYR A 724 -16.73 19.84 9.79
N THR A 725 -17.37 19.96 10.97
CA THR A 725 -18.77 20.47 11.02
C THR A 725 -19.10 21.57 12.04
N LYS A 726 -20.10 22.39 11.67
CA LYS A 726 -20.54 23.62 12.38
C LYS A 726 -21.04 23.41 13.80
N ASP A 727 -21.53 22.22 14.12
CA ASP A 727 -22.03 21.83 15.44
C ASP A 727 -20.92 21.54 16.47
N VAL A 728 -19.69 21.28 16.00
CA VAL A 728 -18.49 21.16 16.85
C VAL A 728 -17.59 22.40 16.74
N THR A 729 -17.45 22.99 15.55
CA THR A 729 -16.71 24.23 15.32
C THR A 729 -17.59 25.26 14.63
N SER A 730 -18.09 26.24 15.37
CA SER A 730 -19.17 27.16 14.95
C SER A 730 -18.95 27.99 13.67
N ARG A 731 -17.71 28.05 13.16
CA ARG A 731 -17.33 28.71 11.89
C ARG A 731 -17.18 27.75 10.70
N GLY A 732 -17.50 26.46 10.85
CA GLY A 732 -17.38 25.44 9.79
C GLY A 732 -16.22 24.46 10.02
N PRO A 733 -15.77 23.77 8.95
CA PRO A 733 -14.63 22.85 9.03
C PRO A 733 -13.37 23.54 9.52
N THR A 734 -12.49 22.79 10.19
CA THR A 734 -11.22 23.30 10.72
C THR A 734 -10.10 22.30 10.52
N PHE A 735 -8.88 22.79 10.30
CA PHE A 735 -7.69 21.95 10.22
C PHE A 735 -6.49 22.60 10.91
N THR A 736 -5.60 21.74 11.41
CA THR A 736 -4.27 22.10 11.89
C THR A 736 -3.26 21.20 11.20
N LEU A 737 -2.37 21.76 10.39
CA LEU A 737 -1.32 21.02 9.69
C LEU A 737 0.04 21.26 10.34
N ARG A 738 0.56 20.25 11.05
CA ARG A 738 1.90 20.25 11.64
C ARG A 738 2.95 19.78 10.64
N LYS A 739 3.92 20.64 10.32
CA LYS A 739 4.96 20.39 9.33
C LYS A 739 6.23 19.82 9.98
N PHE A 740 6.37 18.50 9.95
CA PHE A 740 7.61 17.81 10.31
C PHE A 740 8.67 17.99 9.22
N THR A 741 9.89 18.39 9.61
CA THR A 741 10.98 18.68 8.66
C THR A 741 11.70 17.40 8.23
N LYS A 742 11.52 16.98 6.97
CA LYS A 742 12.15 15.78 6.37
C LYS A 742 13.67 15.73 6.55
N ILE A 743 14.32 16.89 6.48
CA ILE A 743 15.71 17.12 6.91
C ILE A 743 15.62 17.92 8.22
N PRO A 744 16.10 17.40 9.36
CA PRO A 744 16.05 18.13 10.61
C PRO A 744 17.07 19.28 10.63
N TRP A 745 16.82 20.25 11.50
CA TRP A 745 17.69 21.41 11.69
C TRP A 745 19.09 21.01 12.19
N THR A 746 20.12 21.50 11.52
CA THR A 746 21.52 21.23 11.89
C THR A 746 21.97 22.14 13.05
N PRO A 747 22.98 21.73 13.86
CA PRO A 747 23.57 22.57 14.89
C PRO A 747 23.87 24.02 14.46
N THR A 748 24.47 24.20 13.28
CA THR A 748 24.85 25.51 12.74
C THR A 748 23.66 26.35 12.30
N GLN A 749 22.55 25.75 11.88
CA GLN A 749 21.29 26.47 11.65
C GLN A 749 20.64 26.91 12.97
N LEU A 750 20.76 26.14 14.06
CA LEU A 750 20.25 26.58 15.37
C LEU A 750 21.04 27.78 15.92
N ILE A 751 22.36 27.86 15.66
CA ILE A 751 23.18 29.06 15.88
C ILE A 751 22.64 30.24 15.06
N GLY A 752 22.39 30.05 13.76
CA GLY A 752 21.86 31.09 12.88
C GLY A 752 20.47 31.61 13.27
N MET A 753 19.66 30.80 13.95
CA MET A 753 18.40 31.23 14.55
C MET A 753 18.55 31.83 15.96
N ASN A 754 19.77 32.08 16.44
CA ASN A 754 20.12 32.43 17.83
C ASN A 754 19.38 31.55 18.87
N THR A 755 19.07 30.29 18.54
CA THR A 755 18.25 29.40 19.40
C THR A 755 19.09 28.83 20.55
N ILE A 756 20.38 28.66 20.28
CA ILE A 756 21.40 28.06 21.11
C ILE A 756 22.74 28.65 20.65
N SER A 757 23.68 28.89 21.57
CA SER A 757 24.99 29.46 21.22
C SER A 757 25.99 28.39 20.75
N PRO A 758 27.09 28.77 20.06
CA PRO A 758 28.18 27.84 19.73
C PRO A 758 28.78 27.17 20.97
N GLU A 759 28.86 27.88 22.10
CA GLU A 759 29.31 27.37 23.40
C GLU A 759 28.36 26.29 23.92
N MET A 760 27.05 26.54 23.93
CA MET A 760 26.05 25.56 24.37
C MET A 760 26.11 24.28 23.52
N LEU A 761 26.31 24.38 22.20
CA LEU A 761 26.47 23.21 21.33
C LEU A 761 27.81 22.49 21.53
N ALA A 762 28.93 23.21 21.70
CA ALA A 762 30.24 22.63 22.01
C ALA A 762 30.23 21.89 23.37
N TYR A 763 29.51 22.44 24.34
CA TYR A 763 29.26 21.80 25.64
C TYR A 763 28.48 20.48 25.47
N PHE A 764 27.35 20.48 24.74
CA PHE A 764 26.63 19.23 24.46
C PHE A 764 27.45 18.24 23.65
N TRP A 765 28.29 18.69 22.71
CA TRP A 765 29.17 17.80 21.95
C TRP A 765 30.13 17.03 22.87
N LEU A 766 30.73 17.70 23.85
CA LEU A 766 31.57 17.05 24.87
C LEU A 766 30.77 16.12 25.78
N LEU A 767 29.61 16.56 26.29
CA LEU A 767 28.74 15.72 27.12
C LEU A 767 28.32 14.44 26.40
N ILE A 768 27.94 14.56 25.13
CA ILE A 768 27.50 13.44 24.29
C ILE A 768 28.69 12.51 24.01
N GLN A 769 29.83 13.03 23.54
CA GLN A 769 31.04 12.22 23.31
C GLN A 769 31.39 11.36 24.52
N TYR A 770 31.36 11.94 25.72
CA TYR A 770 31.70 11.25 26.97
C TYR A 770 30.51 10.56 27.63
N LYS A 771 29.48 10.16 26.86
CA LYS A 771 28.35 9.34 27.31
C LYS A 771 27.68 9.90 28.58
N SER A 772 27.24 11.15 28.51
CA SER A 772 26.48 11.82 29.58
C SER A 772 24.98 11.79 29.25
N SER A 773 24.13 11.67 30.26
CA SER A 773 22.67 11.56 30.07
C SER A 773 22.00 12.94 30.08
N ILE A 774 21.13 13.19 29.09
CA ILE A 774 20.55 14.52 28.80
C ILE A 774 19.02 14.42 28.67
N LEU A 775 18.28 15.23 29.42
CA LEU A 775 16.86 15.49 29.16
C LEU A 775 16.64 16.89 28.60
N ILE A 776 15.88 16.98 27.51
CA ILE A 776 15.46 18.25 26.92
C ILE A 776 14.02 18.52 27.35
N SER A 777 13.77 19.69 27.96
CA SER A 777 12.46 20.03 28.50
C SER A 777 11.94 21.40 28.06
N GLY A 778 10.79 21.78 28.59
CA GLY A 778 9.96 22.91 28.17
C GLY A 778 8.56 22.52 27.71
N GLY A 779 7.70 23.53 27.60
CA GLY A 779 6.31 23.40 27.17
C GLY A 779 6.08 22.91 25.73
N THR A 780 4.83 23.02 25.28
CA THR A 780 4.43 22.62 23.92
C THR A 780 5.08 23.51 22.87
N ALA A 781 5.46 22.92 21.74
CA ALA A 781 6.19 23.56 20.65
C ALA A 781 7.52 24.25 21.05
N SER A 782 8.10 24.04 22.24
CA SER A 782 9.33 24.78 22.63
C SER A 782 10.59 24.41 21.83
N GLY A 783 10.51 23.41 20.94
CA GLY A 783 11.61 22.98 20.07
C GLY A 783 12.36 21.74 20.57
N LYS A 784 11.80 20.99 21.54
CA LYS A 784 12.48 19.86 22.19
C LYS A 784 13.02 18.81 21.22
N THR A 785 12.17 18.23 20.35
CA THR A 785 12.60 17.24 19.35
C THR A 785 13.55 17.82 18.30
N THR A 786 13.44 19.12 18.01
CA THR A 786 14.36 19.84 17.11
C THR A 786 15.76 19.93 17.70
N LEU A 787 15.88 20.30 18.99
CA LEU A 787 17.14 20.29 19.70
C LEU A 787 17.69 18.86 19.82
N LEU A 788 16.83 17.86 20.09
CA LEU A 788 17.27 16.46 20.18
C LEU A 788 17.90 15.97 18.87
N ASN A 789 17.23 16.19 17.74
CA ASN A 789 17.77 15.85 16.42
C ASN A 789 19.11 16.58 16.14
N ALA A 790 19.22 17.87 16.48
CA ALA A 790 20.47 18.61 16.31
C ALA A 790 21.59 18.06 17.20
N LEU A 791 21.30 17.64 18.43
CA LEU A 791 22.29 17.03 19.33
C LEU A 791 22.77 15.65 18.83
N ALA A 792 21.94 14.89 18.09
CA ALA A 792 22.32 13.59 17.55
C ALA A 792 23.48 13.64 16.51
N PHE A 793 23.79 14.82 15.96
CA PHE A 793 25.00 15.05 15.16
C PHE A 793 26.29 14.82 15.95
N PHE A 794 26.28 15.01 17.26
CA PHE A 794 27.48 14.94 18.10
C PHE A 794 27.78 13.55 18.69
N ILE A 795 26.92 12.57 18.46
CA ILE A 795 27.19 11.16 18.79
C ILE A 795 28.49 10.71 18.06
N PRO A 796 29.30 9.78 18.60
CA PRO A 796 30.44 9.21 17.86
C PRO A 796 30.00 8.39 16.63
N PRO A 797 30.77 8.37 15.53
CA PRO A 797 30.40 7.63 14.31
C PRO A 797 30.27 6.12 14.48
N GLU A 798 31.06 5.51 15.36
CA GLU A 798 31.10 4.08 15.66
C GLU A 798 29.94 3.60 16.55
N ALA A 799 29.25 4.52 17.23
CA ALA A 799 28.32 4.20 18.31
C ALA A 799 26.99 3.60 17.81
N ARG A 800 26.51 2.56 18.51
CA ARG A 800 25.21 1.94 18.27
C ARG A 800 24.08 2.77 18.90
N VAL A 801 23.18 3.28 18.08
CA VAL A 801 22.05 4.10 18.54
C VAL A 801 20.74 3.33 18.37
N VAL A 802 19.93 3.26 19.42
CA VAL A 802 18.54 2.77 19.33
C VAL A 802 17.61 3.94 19.62
N SER A 803 16.69 4.26 18.70
CA SER A 803 15.65 5.27 18.93
C SER A 803 14.27 4.65 19.13
N LEU A 804 13.46 5.27 19.98
CA LEU A 804 12.13 4.81 20.38
C LEU A 804 11.14 5.97 20.35
N GLU A 805 10.06 5.82 19.60
CA GLU A 805 9.12 6.93 19.31
C GLU A 805 7.67 6.44 19.24
N ASP A 806 6.69 7.25 19.66
CA ASP A 806 5.26 6.99 19.37
C ASP A 806 4.90 7.32 17.92
N THR A 807 5.64 8.25 17.30
CA THR A 807 5.52 8.66 15.89
C THR A 807 6.89 9.15 15.43
N ARG A 808 7.29 8.82 14.21
CA ARG A 808 8.67 9.00 13.72
C ARG A 808 8.98 10.46 13.38
N GLU A 809 9.57 11.17 14.33
CA GLU A 809 10.07 12.55 14.23
C GLU A 809 11.61 12.63 14.16
N LEU A 810 12.32 11.56 14.56
CA LEU A 810 13.78 11.51 14.60
C LEU A 810 14.37 11.05 13.26
N ASN A 811 15.42 11.76 12.83
CA ASN A 811 16.24 11.42 11.68
C ASN A 811 17.72 11.50 12.08
N ILE A 812 18.22 10.40 12.65
CA ILE A 812 19.53 10.34 13.30
C ILE A 812 20.62 10.02 12.25
N PRO A 813 21.66 10.86 12.11
CA PRO A 813 22.70 10.69 11.09
C PRO A 813 23.75 9.62 11.49
N ARG A 814 23.34 8.35 11.58
CA ARG A 814 24.20 7.20 11.90
C ARG A 814 23.87 5.98 11.04
N GLU A 815 24.89 5.22 10.68
CA GLU A 815 24.74 3.93 9.99
C GLU A 815 24.28 2.82 10.96
N ASN A 816 24.85 2.76 12.17
CA ASN A 816 24.49 1.80 13.23
C ASN A 816 23.27 2.27 14.05
N TRP A 817 22.21 2.72 13.37
CA TRP A 817 20.96 3.18 13.96
C TRP A 817 19.83 2.15 13.81
N LEU A 818 19.22 1.77 14.93
CA LEU A 818 18.00 0.97 14.97
C LEU A 818 16.80 1.84 15.41
N PRO A 819 15.96 2.31 14.47
CA PRO A 819 14.70 2.98 14.81
C PRO A 819 13.61 1.98 15.18
N ALA A 820 12.93 2.20 16.31
CA ALA A 820 11.76 1.46 16.75
C ALA A 820 10.59 2.42 17.04
N VAL A 821 9.37 2.00 16.69
CA VAL A 821 8.15 2.80 16.82
C VAL A 821 7.10 2.01 17.60
N ALA A 822 6.39 2.67 18.51
CA ALA A 822 5.31 2.06 19.29
C ALA A 822 4.14 1.61 18.39
N ARG A 823 3.36 0.64 18.86
CA ARG A 823 2.21 0.10 18.12
C ARG A 823 1.00 -0.09 19.03
N THR A 824 -0.07 0.64 18.76
CA THR A 824 -1.37 0.47 19.42
C THR A 824 -1.99 -0.91 19.17
N SER A 825 -2.88 -1.35 20.06
CA SER A 825 -3.61 -2.62 19.95
C SER A 825 -4.51 -2.67 18.71
N ILE A 826 -4.53 -3.81 18.02
CA ILE A 826 -5.23 -4.00 16.73
C ILE A 826 -6.61 -4.65 16.96
N GLY A 827 -7.26 -4.33 18.09
CA GLY A 827 -8.53 -4.95 18.50
C GLY A 827 -9.04 -4.43 19.84
N ILE A 828 -10.13 -5.03 20.34
CA ILE A 828 -10.69 -4.72 21.66
C ILE A 828 -9.84 -5.43 22.73
N GLY A 829 -9.24 -4.64 23.62
CA GLY A 829 -8.28 -5.11 24.62
C GLY A 829 -6.82 -5.05 24.13
N LYS A 830 -5.88 -4.99 25.07
CA LYS A 830 -4.44 -4.68 24.86
C LYS A 830 -3.64 -5.78 24.13
N VAL A 831 -4.29 -6.74 23.47
CA VAL A 831 -3.62 -7.86 22.82
C VAL A 831 -2.91 -7.39 21.55
N GLY A 832 -1.59 -7.55 21.52
CA GLY A 832 -0.74 -7.09 20.42
C GLY A 832 -0.39 -5.59 20.46
N GLU A 833 -0.73 -4.88 21.53
CA GLU A 833 -0.12 -3.59 21.86
C GLU A 833 1.38 -3.77 22.12
N VAL A 834 2.19 -2.82 21.65
CA VAL A 834 3.63 -2.75 21.90
C VAL A 834 3.94 -1.29 22.26
N ASP A 835 3.85 -0.98 23.55
CA ASP A 835 4.09 0.37 24.06
C ASP A 835 5.59 0.70 24.19
N LEU A 836 5.92 1.99 24.34
CA LEU A 836 7.31 2.45 24.53
C LEU A 836 8.00 1.69 25.66
N PHE A 837 7.31 1.40 26.76
CA PHE A 837 7.84 0.62 27.89
C PHE A 837 8.28 -0.80 27.48
N ALA A 838 7.49 -1.51 26.67
CA ALA A 838 7.81 -2.85 26.17
C ALA A 838 8.98 -2.83 25.17
N ILE A 839 9.08 -1.80 24.32
CA ILE A 839 10.22 -1.65 23.39
C ILE A 839 11.48 -1.28 24.18
N LEU A 840 11.41 -0.31 25.09
CA LEU A 840 12.55 0.18 25.89
C LEU A 840 13.12 -0.91 26.82
N LYS A 841 12.26 -1.79 27.35
CA LYS A 841 12.72 -2.96 28.12
C LYS A 841 13.44 -4.00 27.24
N ASN A 842 13.19 -4.03 25.93
CA ASN A 842 13.89 -4.91 24.99
C ASN A 842 15.11 -4.25 24.34
N SER A 843 15.18 -2.92 24.23
CA SER A 843 16.32 -2.23 23.60
C SER A 843 17.63 -2.42 24.38
N PHE A 844 17.61 -2.58 25.70
CA PHE A 844 18.82 -2.93 26.46
C PHE A 844 19.46 -4.27 26.03
N ARG A 845 18.66 -5.23 25.54
CA ARG A 845 19.18 -6.48 24.95
C ARG A 845 19.87 -6.28 23.60
N GLN A 846 19.76 -5.09 23.00
CA GLN A 846 20.46 -4.72 21.77
C GLN A 846 21.83 -4.07 22.02
N ASN A 847 22.25 -3.94 23.29
CA ASN A 847 23.50 -3.31 23.74
C ASN A 847 23.78 -1.93 23.08
N PRO A 848 22.88 -0.93 23.28
CA PRO A 848 23.04 0.40 22.69
C PRO A 848 24.11 1.23 23.41
N ASP A 849 24.93 1.95 22.66
CA ASP A 849 25.78 3.01 23.21
C ASP A 849 24.95 4.23 23.61
N TYR A 850 23.94 4.56 22.80
CA TYR A 850 22.99 5.65 23.03
C TYR A 850 21.56 5.18 22.87
N LEU A 851 20.74 5.51 23.87
CA LEU A 851 19.32 5.20 23.91
C LEU A 851 18.52 6.49 23.80
N ILE A 852 17.79 6.65 22.70
CA ILE A 852 17.09 7.90 22.38
C ILE A 852 15.58 7.65 22.43
N VAL A 853 14.86 8.36 23.29
CA VAL A 853 13.40 8.26 23.38
C VAL A 853 12.79 9.60 22.97
N GLY A 854 12.00 9.64 21.90
CA GLY A 854 11.47 10.87 21.32
C GLY A 854 10.81 11.79 22.35
N GLU A 855 9.95 11.21 23.19
CA GLU A 855 9.46 11.84 24.43
C GLU A 855 9.14 10.78 25.49
N VAL A 856 9.34 11.11 26.77
CA VAL A 856 8.82 10.34 27.91
C VAL A 856 7.68 11.06 28.64
N ARG A 857 6.60 10.31 28.92
CA ARG A 857 5.33 10.83 29.48
C ARG A 857 4.83 10.02 30.69
N GLY A 858 5.30 8.79 30.87
CA GLY A 858 4.83 7.84 31.89
C GLY A 858 5.85 6.76 32.26
N LYS A 859 5.36 5.55 32.53
CA LYS A 859 6.11 4.43 33.12
C LYS A 859 7.43 4.08 32.41
N GLU A 860 7.55 4.34 31.11
CA GLU A 860 8.76 4.11 30.31
C GLU A 860 9.96 4.96 30.80
N ALA A 861 9.73 6.13 31.42
CA ALA A 861 10.80 6.89 32.06
C ALA A 861 11.48 6.09 33.20
N SER A 862 10.76 5.24 33.94
CA SER A 862 11.38 4.40 34.98
C SER A 862 12.42 3.43 34.41
N VAL A 863 12.17 2.92 33.20
CA VAL A 863 13.05 2.00 32.46
C VAL A 863 14.18 2.77 31.75
N LEU A 864 13.94 4.01 31.31
CA LEU A 864 14.99 4.89 30.78
C LEU A 864 16.06 5.22 31.82
N PHE A 865 15.64 5.62 33.02
CA PHE A 865 16.56 5.98 34.12
C PHE A 865 17.30 4.76 34.69
N GLN A 866 16.70 3.56 34.65
CA GLN A 866 17.43 2.30 34.90
C GLN A 866 18.51 2.03 33.83
N GLY A 867 18.28 2.45 32.58
CA GLY A 867 19.29 2.48 31.51
C GLY A 867 20.46 3.40 31.83
N MET A 868 20.15 4.65 32.21
CA MET A 868 21.16 5.63 32.63
C MET A 868 22.00 5.08 33.79
N ALA A 869 21.37 4.53 34.83
CA ALA A 869 22.02 3.96 36.00
C ALA A 869 22.89 2.72 35.69
N SER A 870 22.63 2.03 34.57
CA SER A 870 23.41 0.88 34.08
C SER A 870 24.45 1.26 33.00
N GLY A 871 24.70 2.55 32.78
CA GLY A 871 25.76 3.05 31.90
C GLY A 871 25.34 3.31 30.44
N HIS A 872 24.06 3.19 30.11
CA HIS A 872 23.53 3.49 28.77
C HIS A 872 23.26 4.99 28.64
N ALA A 873 24.07 5.70 27.85
CA ALA A 873 23.90 7.14 27.63
C ALA A 873 22.53 7.42 27.02
N SER A 874 21.71 8.24 27.68
CA SER A 874 20.31 8.40 27.30
C SER A 874 19.97 9.85 26.97
N ILE A 875 19.27 10.06 25.85
CA ILE A 875 18.80 11.38 25.41
C ILE A 875 17.29 11.31 25.18
N SER A 876 16.50 12.18 25.80
CA SER A 876 15.05 12.19 25.62
C SER A 876 14.43 13.58 25.84
N THR A 877 13.18 13.76 25.40
CA THR A 877 12.40 14.97 25.68
C THR A 877 11.28 14.73 26.71
N MET A 878 10.86 15.78 27.43
CA MET A 878 9.78 15.72 28.42
C MET A 878 9.12 17.10 28.57
N HIS A 879 7.81 17.20 28.86
CA HIS A 879 7.15 18.48 29.16
C HIS A 879 7.34 18.95 30.62
N ALA A 880 8.16 19.97 30.84
CA ALA A 880 8.24 20.72 32.10
C ALA A 880 8.98 22.07 31.89
N ASP A 881 8.47 23.17 32.45
CA ASP A 881 9.03 24.52 32.21
C ASP A 881 10.09 24.96 33.24
N SER A 882 10.46 24.07 34.17
CA SER A 882 11.59 24.23 35.10
C SER A 882 12.16 22.85 35.49
N VAL A 883 13.37 22.84 36.06
CA VAL A 883 14.00 21.60 36.56
C VAL A 883 13.26 21.04 37.77
N ASP A 884 12.78 21.89 38.70
CA ASP A 884 11.91 21.48 39.80
C ASP A 884 10.62 20.83 39.32
N THR A 885 9.98 21.39 38.28
CA THR A 885 8.80 20.78 37.66
C THR A 885 9.15 19.43 37.02
N LEU A 886 10.29 19.32 36.32
CA LEU A 886 10.74 18.07 35.71
C LEU A 886 10.98 16.98 36.77
N ILE A 887 11.76 17.30 37.81
CA ILE A 887 12.13 16.35 38.86
C ILE A 887 10.91 15.92 39.68
N ARG A 888 10.00 16.85 40.00
CA ARG A 888 8.70 16.51 40.60
C ARG A 888 7.88 15.58 39.68
N ARG A 889 7.77 15.86 38.38
CA ARG A 889 7.02 15.01 37.44
C ARG A 889 7.62 13.60 37.32
N LEU A 890 8.94 13.46 37.38
CA LEU A 890 9.62 12.15 37.43
C LEU A 890 9.29 11.39 38.73
N GLN A 891 9.25 12.09 39.87
CA GLN A 891 8.98 11.48 41.18
C GLN A 891 7.50 11.16 41.43
N THR A 892 6.56 11.86 40.77
CA THR A 892 5.11 11.61 40.90
C THR A 892 4.59 10.52 39.96
N PRO A 893 3.46 9.86 40.28
CA PRO A 893 2.70 9.09 39.29
C PRO A 893 2.34 9.93 38.05
N PRO A 894 2.34 9.35 36.83
CA PRO A 894 2.50 7.93 36.50
C PRO A 894 3.95 7.44 36.35
N ILE A 895 4.97 8.24 36.69
CA ILE A 895 6.39 7.89 36.53
C ILE A 895 6.98 7.25 37.79
N ASN A 896 6.82 7.92 38.94
CA ASN A 896 7.15 7.41 40.27
C ASN A 896 8.60 6.90 40.45
N LEU A 897 9.58 7.69 39.98
CA LEU A 897 11.02 7.44 40.17
C LEU A 897 11.49 7.80 41.58
N SER A 898 12.44 7.03 42.12
CA SER A 898 13.13 7.38 43.36
C SER A 898 14.12 8.54 43.12
N PRO A 899 14.32 9.45 44.09
CA PRO A 899 15.28 10.56 43.94
C PRO A 899 16.69 10.10 43.58
N THR A 900 17.13 8.96 44.12
CA THR A 900 18.45 8.35 43.82
C THR A 900 18.63 7.96 42.36
N LEU A 901 17.58 7.56 41.64
CA LEU A 901 17.68 7.29 40.20
C LEU A 901 17.80 8.58 39.38
N VAL A 902 17.27 9.70 39.85
CA VAL A 902 17.39 11.00 39.16
C VAL A 902 18.85 11.46 39.09
N ASN A 903 19.73 11.01 40.00
CA ASN A 903 21.17 11.26 39.94
C ASN A 903 21.90 10.62 38.74
N SER A 904 21.25 9.71 38.01
CA SER A 904 21.80 9.16 36.75
C SER A 904 21.62 10.09 35.54
N LEU A 905 20.93 11.23 35.74
CA LEU A 905 20.86 12.32 34.78
C LEU A 905 22.00 13.30 35.04
N ASP A 906 22.78 13.65 34.01
CA ASP A 906 23.86 14.64 34.14
C ASP A 906 23.34 16.06 33.87
N CYS A 907 22.44 16.20 32.90
CA CYS A 907 22.09 17.50 32.33
C CYS A 907 20.61 17.61 31.93
N VAL A 908 20.01 18.77 32.20
CA VAL A 908 18.70 19.19 31.70
C VAL A 908 18.84 20.43 30.83
N ALA A 909 18.23 20.44 29.65
CA ALA A 909 18.21 21.55 28.72
C ALA A 909 16.79 22.14 28.64
N ILE A 910 16.54 23.32 29.22
CA ILE A 910 15.20 23.93 29.22
C ILE A 910 14.99 24.80 27.98
N ALA A 911 14.37 24.24 26.94
CA ALA A 911 13.95 24.98 25.76
C ALA A 911 12.64 25.74 26.04
N THR A 912 12.60 27.04 25.78
CA THR A 912 11.44 27.91 26.03
C THR A 912 10.97 28.62 24.77
N HIS A 913 9.69 29.00 24.74
CA HIS A 913 9.28 30.17 23.97
C HIS A 913 9.66 31.42 24.77
N ALA A 914 10.22 32.41 24.08
CA ALA A 914 10.70 33.66 24.63
C ALA A 914 10.17 34.82 23.79
N LEU A 915 9.86 35.97 24.39
CA LEU A 915 9.55 37.20 23.65
C LEU A 915 10.78 38.13 23.71
N VAL A 916 11.38 38.41 22.55
CA VAL A 916 12.66 39.14 22.39
C VAL A 916 12.47 40.22 21.35
N GLY A 917 12.70 41.49 21.70
CA GLY A 917 12.44 42.60 20.78
C GLY A 917 11.02 42.57 20.18
N LYS A 918 10.02 42.13 20.95
CA LYS A 918 8.62 41.88 20.54
C LYS A 918 8.40 40.69 19.56
N HIS A 919 9.44 39.98 19.12
CA HIS A 919 9.32 38.71 18.39
C HIS A 919 9.24 37.56 19.38
N GLU A 920 8.26 36.67 19.27
CA GLU A 920 8.38 35.40 20.00
C GLU A 920 9.36 34.47 19.28
N THR A 921 10.17 33.71 20.00
CA THR A 921 11.30 32.98 19.43
C THR A 921 11.63 31.78 20.31
N ARG A 922 12.49 30.87 19.83
CA ARG A 922 12.93 29.71 20.61
C ARG A 922 14.27 29.99 21.23
N ARG A 923 14.43 29.66 22.51
CA ARG A 923 15.70 29.77 23.22
C ARG A 923 15.91 28.55 24.09
N LEU A 924 17.12 28.04 24.11
CA LEU A 924 17.57 27.25 25.24
C LEU A 924 17.79 28.21 26.41
N ARG A 925 16.78 28.34 27.28
CA ARG A 925 16.76 29.28 28.42
C ARG A 925 17.96 29.04 29.33
N GLU A 926 18.24 27.77 29.58
CA GLU A 926 19.29 27.34 30.48
C GLU A 926 19.69 25.89 30.21
N VAL A 927 20.97 25.61 30.44
CA VAL A 927 21.52 24.26 30.57
C VAL A 927 21.87 24.06 32.02
N VAL A 928 21.18 23.13 32.66
CA VAL A 928 21.25 22.87 34.10
C VAL A 928 21.89 21.50 34.32
N GLU A 929 23.03 21.50 34.98
CA GLU A 929 23.70 20.31 35.50
C GLU A 929 22.98 19.82 36.75
N ILE A 930 22.66 18.53 36.80
CA ILE A 930 22.21 17.88 38.03
C ILE A 930 23.46 17.46 38.79
N VAL A 931 23.73 18.11 39.94
CA VAL A 931 24.88 17.76 40.79
C VAL A 931 24.50 16.58 41.68
N ASN A 932 23.39 16.71 42.42
CA ASN A 932 22.81 15.68 43.27
C ASN A 932 21.32 15.98 43.56
N VAL A 933 20.50 14.95 43.79
CA VAL A 933 19.11 15.06 44.24
C VAL A 933 19.00 14.41 45.62
N ASN A 934 18.52 15.19 46.58
CA ASN A 934 18.36 14.81 47.97
C ASN A 934 17.17 13.85 48.17
N ARG A 935 17.11 13.20 49.34
CA ARG A 935 16.06 12.21 49.67
C ARG A 935 14.64 12.81 49.77
N ASP A 936 14.53 14.13 49.96
CA ASP A 936 13.29 14.89 49.97
C ASP A 936 12.83 15.33 48.56
N GLY A 937 13.62 15.00 47.53
CA GLY A 937 13.38 15.38 46.14
C GLY A 937 13.96 16.73 45.73
N THR A 938 14.59 17.49 46.63
CA THR A 938 15.25 18.76 46.27
C THR A 938 16.52 18.50 45.45
N ALA A 939 16.77 19.32 44.42
CA ALA A 939 17.90 19.15 43.53
C ALA A 939 18.97 20.21 43.75
N LEU A 940 20.18 19.76 44.10
CA LEU A 940 21.38 20.58 43.98
C LEU A 940 21.79 20.62 42.51
N ILE A 941 21.71 21.82 41.94
CA ILE A 941 21.97 22.09 40.52
C ILE A 941 23.08 23.12 40.33
N ASN A 942 23.73 23.08 39.17
CA ASN A 942 24.52 24.20 38.67
C ASN A 942 24.01 24.57 37.27
N THR A 943 23.92 25.86 36.96
CA THR A 943 23.47 26.33 35.64
C THR A 943 24.63 27.04 34.95
N PRO A 944 25.53 26.31 34.26
CA PRO A 944 26.71 26.90 33.61
C PRO A 944 26.35 27.77 32.40
N LEU A 945 25.28 27.46 31.66
CA LEU A 945 24.88 28.21 30.47
C LEU A 945 23.47 28.76 30.67
N ILE A 946 23.30 30.09 30.61
CA ILE A 946 22.03 30.80 30.76
C ILE A 946 21.83 31.74 29.58
N TRP A 947 20.60 31.84 29.08
CA TRP A 947 20.17 32.87 28.16
C TRP A 947 19.46 34.01 28.92
N ASP A 948 19.88 35.25 28.69
CA ASP A 948 19.24 36.45 29.24
C ASP A 948 18.17 37.01 28.28
N PRO A 949 16.89 37.15 28.73
CA PRO A 949 15.83 37.75 27.94
C PRO A 949 15.98 39.24 27.66
N LYS A 950 16.83 39.98 28.40
CA LYS A 950 16.98 41.43 28.18
C LYS A 950 17.88 41.76 27.00
N GLY A 951 19.04 41.11 26.90
CA GLY A 951 20.00 41.33 25.80
C GLY A 951 19.90 40.36 24.62
N ASP A 952 19.11 39.30 24.73
CA ASP A 952 19.17 38.11 23.86
C ASP A 952 20.53 37.38 23.87
N ILE A 953 21.29 37.57 24.96
CA ILE A 953 22.68 37.12 25.11
C ILE A 953 22.74 35.78 25.84
N PHE A 954 23.61 34.89 25.37
CA PHE A 954 23.97 33.66 26.06
C PHE A 954 25.20 33.89 26.94
N TYR A 955 25.07 33.63 28.24
CA TYR A 955 26.12 33.73 29.24
C TYR A 955 26.65 32.35 29.64
N PHE A 956 27.97 32.21 29.67
CA PHE A 956 28.67 31.03 30.19
C PHE A 956 29.39 31.35 31.50
N LYS A 957 29.06 30.62 32.56
CA LYS A 957 29.85 30.57 33.81
C LYS A 957 30.96 29.53 33.62
N LYS A 958 32.21 29.93 33.87
CA LYS A 958 33.40 29.10 33.62
C LYS A 958 33.47 27.74 34.35
N GLN A 959 32.59 27.46 35.31
CA GLN A 959 32.66 26.25 36.15
C GLN A 959 31.52 25.28 35.80
N SER A 960 31.90 24.09 35.32
CA SER A 960 31.00 22.98 34.99
C SER A 960 31.25 21.79 35.92
N LYS A 961 30.23 21.38 36.65
CA LYS A 961 30.24 20.19 37.51
C LYS A 961 30.10 18.89 36.71
N VAL A 962 29.56 18.94 35.49
CA VAL A 962 29.59 17.79 34.58
C VAL A 962 30.98 17.61 33.98
N PHE A 963 31.76 18.67 33.73
CA PHE A 963 33.18 18.52 33.37
C PHE A 963 34.00 17.93 34.53
N GLU A 964 33.72 18.28 35.79
CA GLU A 964 34.30 17.59 36.95
C GLU A 964 33.90 16.09 37.00
N LYS A 965 32.62 15.76 36.77
CA LYS A 965 32.14 14.35 36.65
C LYS A 965 32.82 13.59 35.49
N ILE A 966 32.97 14.20 34.31
CA ILE A 966 33.65 13.61 33.15
C ILE A 966 35.13 13.42 33.45
N SER A 967 35.79 14.41 34.05
CA SER A 967 37.19 14.34 34.46
C SER A 967 37.46 13.16 35.39
N ALA A 968 36.66 13.04 36.46
CA ALA A 968 36.76 11.93 37.43
C ALA A 968 36.44 10.55 36.81
N ARG A 969 35.52 10.47 35.83
CA ARG A 969 35.11 9.21 35.17
C ARG A 969 36.05 8.75 34.05
N GLN A 970 36.72 9.68 33.37
CA GLN A 970 37.50 9.42 32.14
C GLN A 970 39.01 9.68 32.29
N GLY A 971 39.47 10.21 33.43
CA GLY A 971 40.90 10.53 33.66
C GLY A 971 41.43 11.71 32.84
N ILE A 972 40.54 12.55 32.30
CA ILE A 972 40.88 13.70 31.45
C ILE A 972 40.93 14.96 32.32
N SER A 973 41.98 15.79 32.24
CA SER A 973 42.02 17.05 33.00
C SER A 973 40.92 18.02 32.55
N THR A 974 40.38 18.79 33.50
CA THR A 974 39.40 19.84 33.20
C THR A 974 39.93 20.85 32.18
N GLU A 975 41.20 21.24 32.29
CA GLU A 975 41.92 22.08 31.32
C GLU A 975 41.84 21.54 29.87
N LYS A 976 41.91 20.22 29.69
CA LYS A 976 41.81 19.59 28.36
C LYS A 976 40.36 19.58 27.84
N LEU A 977 39.38 19.42 28.72
CA LEU A 977 37.95 19.57 28.38
C LEU A 977 37.62 21.02 28.03
N GLU A 978 38.14 22.00 28.78
CA GLU A 978 38.01 23.43 28.51
C GLU A 978 38.69 23.83 27.19
N LYS A 979 39.88 23.28 26.89
CA LYS A 979 40.55 23.50 25.61
C LYS A 979 39.74 22.94 24.44
N GLU A 980 39.24 21.70 24.53
CA GLU A 980 38.36 21.12 23.51
C GLU A 980 37.04 21.91 23.35
N PHE A 981 36.47 22.40 24.46
CA PHE A 981 35.27 23.24 24.45
C PHE A 981 35.51 24.53 23.65
N VAL A 982 36.61 25.24 23.90
CA VAL A 982 36.98 26.45 23.13
C VAL A 982 37.26 26.11 21.66
N THR A 983 37.97 25.01 21.37
CA THR A 983 38.24 24.55 19.99
C THR A 983 36.95 24.27 19.21
N ARG A 984 36.00 23.54 19.83
CA ARG A 984 34.71 23.21 19.20
C ARG A 984 33.77 24.41 19.09
N THR A 985 33.81 25.33 20.05
CA THR A 985 33.10 26.61 19.98
C THR A 985 33.57 27.40 18.75
N LYS A 986 34.90 27.51 18.55
CA LYS A 986 35.48 28.14 17.35
C LYS A 986 35.07 27.40 16.07
N LEU A 987 35.14 26.07 16.05
CA LEU A 987 34.76 25.28 14.87
C LEU A 987 33.29 25.47 14.48
N LEU A 988 32.36 25.36 15.43
CA LEU A 988 30.93 25.58 15.18
C LEU A 988 30.64 27.02 14.73
N TYR A 989 31.37 28.01 15.25
CA TYR A 989 31.26 29.40 14.86
C TYR A 989 31.81 29.68 13.45
N GLU A 990 32.95 29.10 13.07
CA GLU A 990 33.50 29.22 11.72
C GLU A 990 32.67 28.44 10.68
N MET A 991 32.15 27.26 11.03
CA MET A 991 31.16 26.55 10.22
C MET A 991 29.92 27.44 9.98
N PHE A 992 29.39 28.09 11.02
CA PHE A 992 28.28 29.04 10.90
C PHE A 992 28.63 30.24 9.99
N LYS A 993 29.79 30.88 10.18
CA LYS A 993 30.27 32.01 9.36
C LYS A 993 30.45 31.64 7.88
N GLN A 994 30.99 30.45 7.62
CA GLN A 994 31.20 29.91 6.27
C GLN A 994 29.91 29.31 5.68
N LYS A 995 28.77 29.42 6.39
CA LYS A 995 27.43 28.96 5.98
C LYS A 995 27.31 27.45 5.75
N VAL A 996 28.12 26.67 6.47
CA VAL A 996 28.08 25.20 6.53
C VAL A 996 26.81 24.78 7.27
N PHE A 997 25.72 24.68 6.52
CA PHE A 997 24.36 24.42 7.03
C PHE A 997 23.77 23.10 6.51
N GLY A 998 24.36 22.48 5.50
CA GLY A 998 23.85 21.24 4.92
C GLY A 998 23.89 20.07 5.90
N PHE A 999 22.85 19.22 5.89
CA PHE A 999 22.75 18.06 6.79
C PHE A 999 23.95 17.11 6.66
N GLU A 1000 24.25 16.66 5.44
CA GLU A 1000 25.40 15.80 5.15
C GLU A 1000 26.74 16.52 5.36
N GLU A 1001 26.78 17.83 5.11
CA GLU A 1001 27.98 18.67 5.22
C GLU A 1001 28.40 18.85 6.68
N VAL A 1002 27.46 19.22 7.55
CA VAL A 1002 27.67 19.34 9.01
C VAL A 1002 27.99 17.98 9.61
N GLN A 1003 27.28 16.91 9.21
CA GLN A 1003 27.60 15.57 9.68
C GLN A 1003 29.00 15.12 9.26
N LYS A 1004 29.41 15.41 8.02
CA LYS A 1004 30.76 15.09 7.55
C LYS A 1004 31.82 15.81 8.39
N VAL A 1005 31.66 17.12 8.65
CA VAL A 1005 32.63 17.87 9.47
C VAL A 1005 32.73 17.32 10.89
N VAL A 1006 31.62 16.94 11.53
CA VAL A 1006 31.65 16.32 12.87
C VAL A 1006 32.28 14.92 12.84
N ASN A 1007 31.93 14.08 11.86
CA ASN A 1007 32.52 12.74 11.68
C ASN A 1007 34.02 12.81 11.37
N ASP A 1008 34.47 13.77 10.59
CA ASP A 1008 35.87 13.93 10.24
C ASP A 1008 36.67 14.55 11.40
N TYR A 1009 36.08 15.43 12.22
CA TYR A 1009 36.70 15.91 13.47
C TYR A 1009 36.94 14.76 14.46
N TYR A 1010 36.04 13.77 14.53
CA TYR A 1010 36.24 12.55 15.33
C TYR A 1010 37.42 11.69 14.84
N LYS A 1011 37.81 11.76 13.56
CA LYS A 1011 38.92 10.99 12.97
C LYS A 1011 40.25 11.75 13.02
N ASN A 1012 40.22 13.00 12.57
CA ASN A 1012 41.39 13.86 12.41
C ASN A 1012 41.02 15.32 12.74
N PRO A 1013 41.06 15.73 14.03
CA PRO A 1013 40.75 17.09 14.43
C PRO A 1013 41.62 18.14 13.72
N VAL A 1014 42.90 17.84 13.48
CA VAL A 1014 43.87 18.78 12.91
C VAL A 1014 43.46 19.16 11.48
N GLU A 1015 43.26 18.20 10.60
CA GLU A 1015 42.84 18.43 9.21
C GLU A 1015 41.54 19.25 9.11
N VAL A 1016 40.57 19.01 10.00
CA VAL A 1016 39.35 19.81 10.06
C VAL A 1016 39.62 21.24 10.53
N LEU A 1017 40.46 21.43 11.55
CA LEU A 1017 40.81 22.76 12.05
C LEU A 1017 41.62 23.58 11.04
N ASN A 1018 42.54 22.97 10.29
CA ASN A 1018 43.24 23.61 9.17
C ASN A 1018 42.25 23.96 8.04
N LYS A 1019 41.34 23.06 7.66
CA LYS A 1019 40.30 23.33 6.63
C LYS A 1019 39.44 24.56 6.96
N PHE A 1020 39.17 24.82 8.24
CA PHE A 1020 38.40 25.98 8.69
C PHE A 1020 39.27 27.19 9.09
N ASN A 1021 40.59 27.14 8.92
CA ASN A 1021 41.57 28.17 9.29
C ASN A 1021 41.54 28.55 10.79
N ILE A 1022 41.37 27.56 11.67
CA ILE A 1022 41.30 27.73 13.13
C ILE A 1022 42.68 27.54 13.80
N ILE A 1023 43.56 26.80 13.11
CA ILE A 1023 45.00 26.67 13.37
C ILE A 1023 45.73 26.81 12.03
N GLU A 1024 47.01 27.17 12.06
CA GLU A 1024 47.88 27.35 10.90
C GLU A 1024 48.38 25.99 10.34
#